data_AF-A0A2D8SVX6-F1
#
_entry.id   AF-A0A2D8SVX6-F1
#
_cell.length_a   1.000
_cell.length_b   1.000
_cell.length_c   1.000
_cell.angle_alpha   90.00
_cell.angle_beta   90.00
_cell.angle_gamma   90.00
#
_symmetry.space_group_name_H-M   'P 1'
#
loop_
_entity.id
_entity.type
_entity.pdbx_description
1 polymer ?
#
loop_
_entity_poly.entity_id
_entity_poly.type
_entity_poly.pdbx_seq_one_letter_code
_entity_poly.pdbx_strand_id
1 'polypeptide(L)'
;MPKLGLALSGGGFRATLYHLGVIRYLRDAGALQEVSDIASVSGGSILAAHLVLNWDKYTGDEDDFSAAASEIIDFVQFDIRNHIVRRLPLIYSLKMFGKLARREMNYLSPNAVLEKYYRELLYGDTCLYELPDLPRLHILATNVSDGVLSVFNKNGLYIQRRNNDGGFEFEHIRGQMATLPRVVGASSAFPGFFPPVDISAEDLGVREGQFPTESFTDGGVYDNLGTRAFSWLENEVGAFDRVLVSDAGKPFQILGDQSLGFVGQSIRASDILWDRVWQLERENFGQHSGFSFLPITDVVSRDEDPTAQHPVVQAEVQSIRTDLDKFSDYEVNALVRHGYEVTKKVCRDIGLTRDHDDSATPWNPCPGTQQGGELANEKALASERGPSNATENSRELRNSSRRKVWSTLFDFRDWPTYVFLAVVLLAFVCGPVYVYRLRKHTELLTSMIDSIAMGDPDIRQILDLVEGTVATDWQVAELGELVGDTAAQLEGVEVLSQSRIFDLRNFDPNAGDETSRGTVTAWDRIVVRLNENYDGDKHVVFTGIFPMNVVEIRQPANQPQGEFKRVVESEDYEEKSDGAMHAKHQVIFDLSNVPIGERVTLQAMTTATVPLSMTGQLPFFVNKRTELLTSWLLFPENLPYSTYKLVRYPVDKSTPPIPMDPRFAIDHPFGSLIGWSVITPKEGMVYECRWTNQ
;
A
#
# COMPACT_ATOMS: atom_id res chain seq x y z
N MET A 1 8.68 -53.13 29.59
CA MET A 1 7.40 -52.39 29.46
C MET A 1 6.96 -52.50 28.02
N PRO A 2 5.64 -52.57 27.74
CA PRO A 2 5.16 -52.54 26.37
C PRO A 2 5.70 -51.30 25.65
N LYS A 3 6.18 -51.46 24.41
CA LYS A 3 6.67 -50.40 23.55
C LYS A 3 5.56 -49.97 22.60
N LEU A 4 4.88 -48.87 22.93
CA LEU A 4 3.91 -48.25 22.05
C LEU A 4 4.63 -47.25 21.14
N GLY A 5 4.47 -47.41 19.83
CA GLY A 5 4.86 -46.41 18.83
C GLY A 5 3.69 -45.49 18.50
N LEU A 6 3.95 -44.19 18.30
CA LEU A 6 2.94 -43.22 17.90
C LEU A 6 3.37 -42.49 16.64
N ALA A 7 2.58 -42.57 15.58
CA ALA A 7 2.79 -41.83 14.33
C ALA A 7 1.79 -40.67 14.24
N LEU A 8 2.28 -39.45 14.08
CA LEU A 8 1.50 -38.22 13.96
C LEU A 8 1.64 -37.66 12.56
N SER A 9 0.63 -37.91 11.73
CA SER A 9 0.62 -37.51 10.31
C SER A 9 0.58 -35.99 10.07
N GLY A 10 0.91 -35.61 8.84
CA GLY A 10 0.85 -34.22 8.37
C GLY A 10 -0.57 -33.72 8.06
N GLY A 11 -0.69 -32.40 7.89
CA GLY A 11 -1.99 -31.73 7.63
C GLY A 11 -2.16 -30.34 8.27
N GLY A 12 -1.06 -29.65 8.59
CA GLY A 12 -1.07 -28.32 9.20
C GLY A 12 -1.77 -28.26 10.56
N PHE A 13 -2.37 -27.12 10.90
CA PHE A 13 -3.03 -26.92 12.20
C PHE A 13 -4.22 -27.84 12.45
N ARG A 14 -4.90 -28.29 11.40
CA ARG A 14 -5.93 -29.32 11.52
C ARG A 14 -5.37 -30.61 12.14
N ALA A 15 -4.22 -31.06 11.63
CA ALA A 15 -3.54 -32.24 12.17
C ALA A 15 -3.06 -31.99 13.61
N THR A 16 -2.45 -30.84 13.87
CA THR A 16 -2.01 -30.45 15.22
C THR A 16 -3.16 -30.57 16.25
N LEU A 17 -4.35 -30.07 15.93
CA LEU A 17 -5.52 -30.10 16.82
C LEU A 17 -6.16 -31.48 16.93
N TYR A 18 -6.27 -32.22 15.82
CA TYR A 18 -6.77 -33.60 15.86
C TYR A 18 -5.88 -34.50 16.72
N HIS A 19 -4.56 -34.40 16.55
CA HIS A 19 -3.57 -35.14 17.33
C HIS A 19 -3.61 -34.75 18.80
N LEU A 20 -3.86 -33.48 19.13
CA LEU A 20 -4.03 -33.05 20.53
C LEU A 20 -5.20 -33.80 21.21
N GLY A 21 -6.28 -34.08 20.48
CA GLY A 21 -7.36 -34.96 20.91
C GLY A 21 -6.94 -36.40 21.16
N VAL A 22 -6.09 -36.95 20.27
CA VAL A 22 -5.51 -38.29 20.42
C VAL A 22 -4.63 -38.37 21.68
N ILE A 23 -3.72 -37.41 21.87
CA ILE A 23 -2.87 -37.34 23.06
C ILE A 23 -3.70 -37.23 24.33
N ARG A 24 -4.76 -36.42 24.30
CA ARG A 24 -5.67 -36.27 25.44
C ARG A 24 -6.30 -37.60 25.83
N TYR A 25 -6.83 -38.35 24.86
CA TYR A 25 -7.43 -39.66 25.17
C TYR A 25 -6.37 -40.65 25.69
N LEU A 26 -5.20 -40.72 25.04
CA LEU A 26 -4.11 -41.60 25.50
C LEU A 26 -3.69 -41.29 26.94
N ARG A 27 -3.70 -40.01 27.34
CA ARG A 27 -3.47 -39.60 28.72
C ARG A 27 -4.58 -40.10 29.64
N ASP A 28 -5.83 -39.81 29.30
CA ASP A 28 -6.99 -40.18 30.14
C ASP A 28 -7.11 -41.70 30.31
N ALA A 29 -6.70 -42.46 29.29
CA ALA A 29 -6.65 -43.92 29.30
C ALA A 29 -5.39 -44.50 29.98
N GLY A 30 -4.44 -43.67 30.42
CA GLY A 30 -3.17 -44.09 31.03
C GLY A 30 -2.15 -44.69 30.05
N ALA A 31 -2.45 -44.73 28.75
CA ALA A 31 -1.58 -45.32 27.72
C ALA A 31 -0.47 -44.36 27.23
N LEU A 32 -0.60 -43.05 27.47
CA LEU A 32 0.39 -42.07 27.00
C LEU A 32 1.79 -42.31 27.57
N GLN A 33 1.90 -42.81 28.81
CA GLN A 33 3.18 -43.14 29.45
C GLN A 33 3.87 -44.36 28.82
N GLU A 34 3.15 -45.18 28.06
CA GLU A 34 3.71 -46.35 27.35
C GLU A 34 4.30 -45.99 25.98
N VAL A 35 4.11 -44.74 25.52
CA VAL A 35 4.66 -44.25 24.26
C VAL A 35 6.19 -44.13 24.37
N SER A 36 6.88 -44.85 23.49
CA SER A 36 8.35 -44.97 23.49
C SER A 36 9.01 -44.18 22.37
N ASP A 37 8.41 -44.19 21.18
CA ASP A 37 8.89 -43.51 19.99
C ASP A 37 7.72 -42.79 19.29
N ILE A 38 7.96 -41.54 18.88
CA ILE A 38 7.00 -40.70 18.18
C ILE A 38 7.58 -40.34 16.81
N ALA A 39 6.96 -40.82 15.73
CA ALA A 39 7.23 -40.33 14.37
C ALA A 39 6.26 -39.21 14.04
N SER A 40 6.74 -38.11 13.46
CA SER A 40 5.90 -36.94 13.19
C SER A 40 6.20 -36.28 11.86
N VAL A 41 5.16 -35.74 11.22
CA VAL A 41 5.23 -35.09 9.91
C VAL A 41 4.48 -33.76 9.95
N SER A 42 5.06 -32.68 9.42
CA SER A 42 4.39 -31.39 9.19
C SER A 42 3.65 -30.85 10.42
N GLY A 43 2.33 -30.65 10.31
CA GLY A 43 1.47 -30.25 11.44
C GLY A 43 1.54 -31.19 12.66
N GLY A 44 1.82 -32.48 12.45
CA GLY A 44 2.11 -33.42 13.51
C GLY A 44 3.43 -33.14 14.22
N SER A 45 4.47 -32.70 13.49
CA SER A 45 5.75 -32.30 14.09
C SER A 45 5.63 -31.07 14.99
N ILE A 46 4.66 -30.18 14.72
CA ILE A 46 4.39 -29.03 15.58
C ILE A 46 3.96 -29.49 16.98
N LEU A 47 2.95 -30.37 17.05
CA LEU A 47 2.50 -30.91 18.34
C LEU A 47 3.56 -31.82 18.95
N ALA A 48 4.19 -32.71 18.16
CA ALA A 48 5.11 -33.72 18.67
C ALA A 48 6.34 -33.09 19.35
N ALA A 49 6.92 -32.04 18.75
CA ALA A 49 8.01 -31.29 19.34
C ALA A 49 7.61 -30.66 20.68
N HIS A 50 6.44 -30.00 20.71
CA HIS A 50 5.91 -29.39 21.93
C HIS A 50 5.61 -30.43 23.03
N LEU A 51 5.02 -31.56 22.64
CA LEU A 51 4.66 -32.69 23.49
C LEU A 51 5.89 -33.26 24.19
N VAL A 52 6.94 -33.54 23.42
CA VAL A 52 8.16 -34.16 23.95
C VAL A 52 8.95 -33.18 24.82
N LEU A 53 9.00 -31.88 24.47
CA LEU A 53 9.62 -30.87 25.32
C LEU A 53 8.88 -30.66 26.66
N ASN A 54 7.55 -30.77 26.65
CA ASN A 54 6.71 -30.58 27.83
C ASN A 54 6.15 -31.91 28.37
N TRP A 55 6.89 -33.02 28.20
CA TRP A 55 6.39 -34.37 28.47
C TRP A 55 5.84 -34.52 29.90
N ASP A 56 6.53 -33.94 30.88
CA ASP A 56 6.10 -33.95 32.28
C ASP A 56 4.76 -33.23 32.48
N LYS A 57 4.50 -32.13 31.76
CA LYS A 57 3.20 -31.44 31.82
C LYS A 57 2.09 -32.25 31.18
N TYR A 58 2.36 -32.85 30.01
CA TYR A 58 1.37 -33.67 29.30
C TYR A 58 1.02 -34.96 30.02
N THR A 59 1.93 -35.51 30.82
CA THR A 59 1.71 -36.72 31.65
C THR A 59 1.40 -36.40 33.11
N GLY A 60 1.42 -35.11 33.49
CA GLY A 60 1.13 -34.61 34.82
C GLY A 60 -0.37 -34.48 35.11
N ASP A 61 -0.69 -33.58 36.02
CA ASP A 61 -2.07 -33.34 36.44
C ASP A 61 -2.90 -32.61 35.37
N GLU A 62 -4.18 -32.37 35.66
CA GLU A 62 -5.11 -31.78 34.70
C GLU A 62 -4.77 -30.31 34.38
N ASP A 63 -4.24 -29.59 35.36
CA ASP A 63 -3.87 -28.18 35.22
C ASP A 63 -2.61 -28.04 34.37
N ASP A 64 -1.62 -28.89 34.60
CA ASP A 64 -0.38 -28.97 33.81
C ASP A 64 -0.67 -29.32 32.34
N PHE A 65 -1.52 -30.33 32.09
CA PHE A 65 -1.93 -30.69 30.74
C PHE A 65 -2.65 -29.52 30.05
N SER A 66 -3.59 -28.89 30.75
CA SER A 66 -4.38 -27.78 30.21
C SER A 66 -3.51 -26.57 29.91
N ALA A 67 -2.50 -26.28 30.74
CA ALA A 67 -1.52 -25.23 30.49
C ALA A 67 -0.71 -25.51 29.22
N ALA A 68 -0.12 -26.70 29.10
CA ALA A 68 0.66 -27.08 27.92
C ALA A 68 -0.20 -27.09 26.64
N ALA A 69 -1.44 -27.58 26.73
CA ALA A 69 -2.32 -27.58 25.58
C ALA A 69 -2.79 -26.18 25.17
N SER A 70 -2.95 -25.26 26.14
CA SER A 70 -3.29 -23.87 25.88
C SER A 70 -2.20 -23.15 25.07
N GLU A 71 -0.92 -23.44 25.32
CA GLU A 71 0.20 -22.90 24.52
C GLU A 71 0.05 -23.25 23.02
N ILE A 72 -0.34 -24.49 22.71
CA ILE A 72 -0.62 -24.95 21.33
C ILE A 72 -1.86 -24.28 20.75
N ILE A 73 -2.92 -24.14 21.54
CA ILE A 73 -4.17 -23.52 21.08
C ILE A 73 -3.95 -22.05 20.76
N ASP A 74 -3.29 -21.31 21.66
CA ASP A 74 -2.94 -19.91 21.47
C ASP A 74 -2.09 -19.73 20.21
N PHE A 75 -1.13 -20.64 19.98
CA PHE A 75 -0.30 -20.64 18.77
C PHE A 75 -1.12 -20.84 17.49
N VAL A 76 -2.04 -21.81 17.47
CA VAL A 76 -2.94 -22.07 16.33
C VAL A 76 -3.92 -20.91 16.08
N GLN A 77 -4.24 -20.14 17.13
CA GLN A 77 -5.10 -18.96 17.04
C GLN A 77 -4.35 -17.65 16.66
N PHE A 78 -3.02 -17.67 16.63
CA PHE A 78 -2.18 -16.48 16.41
C PHE A 78 -2.12 -15.98 14.95
N ASP A 79 -2.64 -16.74 13.97
CA ASP A 79 -2.69 -16.36 12.55
C ASP A 79 -1.32 -16.24 11.83
N ILE A 80 -0.43 -17.20 12.07
CA ILE A 80 0.97 -17.18 11.59
C ILE A 80 1.08 -16.98 10.09
N ARG A 81 0.28 -17.72 9.31
CA ARG A 81 0.31 -17.64 7.85
C ARG A 81 0.08 -16.20 7.39
N ASN A 82 -0.94 -15.53 7.90
CA ASN A 82 -1.28 -14.19 7.45
C ASN A 82 -0.24 -13.16 7.93
N HIS A 83 0.35 -13.36 9.11
CA HIS A 83 1.51 -12.59 9.55
C HIS A 83 2.68 -12.68 8.57
N ILE A 84 2.96 -13.88 8.05
CA ILE A 84 3.99 -14.10 7.03
C ILE A 84 3.59 -13.47 5.70
N VAL A 85 2.36 -13.71 5.21
CA VAL A 85 1.86 -13.17 3.93
C VAL A 85 1.98 -11.65 3.87
N ARG A 86 1.58 -10.94 4.93
CA ARG A 86 1.66 -9.47 4.98
C ARG A 86 3.08 -8.93 4.89
N ARG A 87 4.09 -9.73 5.25
CA ARG A 87 5.50 -9.36 5.16
C ARG A 87 6.13 -9.75 3.82
N LEU A 88 5.53 -10.65 3.04
CA LEU A 88 6.10 -11.13 1.77
C LEU A 88 6.46 -10.00 0.80
N PRO A 89 5.60 -9.00 0.53
CA PRO A 89 5.95 -7.93 -0.40
C PRO A 89 7.20 -7.14 0.04
N LEU A 90 7.33 -6.89 1.35
CA LEU A 90 8.51 -6.26 1.93
C LEU A 90 9.74 -7.17 1.88
N ILE A 91 9.61 -8.44 2.28
CA ILE A 91 10.68 -9.44 2.24
C ILE A 91 11.26 -9.58 0.83
N TYR A 92 10.40 -9.71 -0.18
CA TYR A 92 10.84 -9.81 -1.57
C TYR A 92 11.49 -8.51 -2.06
N SER A 93 10.93 -7.35 -1.72
CA SER A 93 11.53 -6.05 -2.06
C SER A 93 12.92 -5.90 -1.44
N LEU A 94 13.05 -6.16 -0.14
CA LEU A 94 14.31 -6.12 0.61
C LEU A 94 15.33 -7.11 0.04
N LYS A 95 14.93 -8.34 -0.30
CA LYS A 95 15.80 -9.33 -0.95
C LYS A 95 16.30 -8.85 -2.31
N MET A 96 15.45 -8.21 -3.11
CA MET A 96 15.87 -7.63 -4.39
C MET A 96 16.90 -6.52 -4.19
N PHE A 97 16.71 -5.62 -3.22
CA PHE A 97 17.70 -4.60 -2.86
C PHE A 97 18.98 -5.20 -2.29
N GLY A 98 18.89 -6.23 -1.44
CA GLY A 98 20.03 -6.95 -0.88
C GLY A 98 20.89 -7.61 -1.97
N LYS A 99 20.25 -8.27 -2.94
CA LYS A 99 20.93 -8.82 -4.13
C LYS A 99 21.65 -7.73 -4.92
N LEU A 100 21.01 -6.59 -5.14
CA LEU A 100 21.63 -5.45 -5.83
C LEU A 100 22.83 -4.89 -5.04
N ALA A 101 22.74 -4.87 -3.71
CA ALA A 101 23.79 -4.45 -2.79
C ALA A 101 24.84 -5.55 -2.50
N ARG A 102 24.76 -6.72 -3.16
CA ARG A 102 25.63 -7.90 -2.92
C ARG A 102 25.68 -8.33 -1.44
N ARG A 103 24.56 -8.22 -0.73
CA ARG A 103 24.38 -8.72 0.64
C ARG A 103 23.45 -9.92 0.64
N GLU A 104 23.89 -11.02 1.25
CA GLU A 104 23.03 -12.17 1.52
C GLU A 104 22.09 -11.87 2.69
N MET A 105 20.79 -12.04 2.46
CA MET A 105 19.75 -11.78 3.45
C MET A 105 18.93 -13.05 3.68
N ASN A 106 19.62 -14.13 4.07
CA ASN A 106 19.02 -15.46 4.25
C ASN A 106 18.00 -15.48 5.40
N TYR A 107 18.16 -14.57 6.38
CA TYR A 107 17.21 -14.31 7.47
C TYR A 107 15.88 -13.67 7.03
N LEU A 108 15.78 -13.18 5.78
CA LEU A 108 14.55 -12.65 5.19
C LEU A 108 13.90 -13.71 4.29
N SER A 109 13.37 -14.76 4.89
CA SER A 109 12.59 -15.78 4.18
C SER A 109 11.28 -16.07 4.93
N PRO A 110 10.24 -16.59 4.24
CA PRO A 110 9.03 -17.05 4.91
C PRO A 110 9.36 -18.08 6.00
N ASN A 111 10.32 -18.96 5.73
CA ASN A 111 10.79 -20.00 6.66
C ASN A 111 11.49 -19.39 7.87
N ALA A 112 12.31 -18.36 7.71
CA ALA A 112 12.97 -17.68 8.83
C ALA A 112 11.96 -16.99 9.76
N VAL A 113 10.87 -16.44 9.20
CA VAL A 113 9.78 -15.87 9.99
C VAL A 113 8.99 -16.97 10.72
N LEU A 114 8.73 -18.09 10.06
CA LEU A 114 8.08 -19.26 10.68
C LEU A 114 8.94 -19.83 11.81
N GLU A 115 10.24 -20.04 11.56
CA GLU A 115 11.22 -20.49 12.55
C GLU A 115 11.26 -19.56 13.76
N LYS A 116 11.23 -18.24 13.52
CA LYS A 116 11.14 -17.24 14.58
C LYS A 116 9.89 -17.43 15.45
N TYR A 117 8.73 -17.65 14.86
CA TYR A 117 7.50 -17.88 15.64
C TYR A 117 7.53 -19.20 16.41
N TYR A 118 8.08 -20.27 15.84
CA TYR A 118 8.30 -21.50 16.58
C TYR A 118 9.23 -21.30 17.78
N ARG A 119 10.30 -20.54 17.60
CA ARG A 119 11.26 -20.20 18.65
C ARG A 119 10.63 -19.35 19.76
N GLU A 120 9.90 -18.30 19.40
CA GLU A 120 9.33 -17.33 20.36
C GLU A 120 8.10 -17.86 21.09
N LEU A 121 7.28 -18.70 20.45
CA LEU A 121 5.97 -19.08 20.98
C LEU A 121 5.89 -20.53 21.49
N LEU A 122 6.75 -21.46 21.04
CA LEU A 122 6.61 -22.89 21.39
C LEU A 122 7.87 -23.54 21.96
N TYR A 123 9.03 -23.40 21.31
CA TYR A 123 10.17 -24.29 21.59
C TYR A 123 11.38 -23.61 22.23
N GLY A 124 11.43 -22.27 22.25
CA GLY A 124 12.67 -21.57 22.57
C GLY A 124 13.79 -21.87 21.55
N ASP A 125 15.03 -21.60 21.94
CA ASP A 125 16.23 -21.85 21.11
C ASP A 125 16.78 -23.28 21.28
N THR A 126 15.89 -24.23 21.57
CA THR A 126 16.25 -25.60 21.94
C THR A 126 16.83 -26.37 20.74
N CYS A 127 17.93 -27.09 20.98
CA CYS A 127 18.59 -27.96 20.01
C CYS A 127 18.15 -29.43 20.15
N LEU A 128 18.36 -30.24 19.11
CA LEU A 128 17.98 -31.66 19.13
C LEU A 128 18.60 -32.44 20.30
N TYR A 129 19.86 -32.16 20.69
CA TYR A 129 20.50 -32.86 21.81
C TYR A 129 19.81 -32.64 23.17
N GLU A 130 19.02 -31.57 23.31
CA GLU A 130 18.33 -31.20 24.54
C GLU A 130 16.98 -31.93 24.70
N LEU A 131 16.52 -32.61 23.65
CA LEU A 131 15.31 -33.44 23.73
C LEU A 131 15.49 -34.56 24.79
N PRO A 132 14.43 -34.96 25.49
CA PRO A 132 14.49 -36.08 26.43
C PRO A 132 14.84 -37.39 25.73
N ASP A 133 15.33 -38.36 26.50
CA ASP A 133 15.67 -39.70 25.99
C ASP A 133 14.44 -40.56 25.70
N LEU A 134 13.33 -40.31 26.41
CA LEU A 134 12.04 -40.96 26.25
C LEU A 134 10.89 -39.95 26.47
N PRO A 135 9.83 -39.99 25.63
CA PRO A 135 9.76 -40.71 24.36
C PRO A 135 10.73 -40.11 23.33
N ARG A 136 11.22 -40.94 22.42
CA ARG A 136 12.11 -40.50 21.34
C ARG A 136 11.32 -39.85 20.23
N LEU A 137 11.65 -38.60 19.91
CA LEU A 137 11.03 -37.87 18.82
C LEU A 137 11.80 -38.05 17.51
N HIS A 138 11.08 -38.44 16.46
CA HIS A 138 11.56 -38.58 15.09
C HIS A 138 10.75 -37.65 14.18
N ILE A 139 11.37 -36.57 13.71
CA ILE A 139 10.76 -35.57 12.84
C ILE A 139 11.12 -35.88 11.38
N LEU A 140 10.12 -36.20 10.57
CA LEU A 140 10.32 -36.57 9.18
C LEU A 140 10.31 -35.33 8.29
N ALA A 141 11.27 -35.28 7.37
CA ALA A 141 11.32 -34.30 6.29
C ALA A 141 11.70 -35.00 4.98
N THR A 142 11.39 -34.37 3.85
CA THR A 142 11.79 -34.87 2.53
C THR A 142 12.98 -34.08 2.04
N ASN A 143 14.08 -34.76 1.74
CA ASN A 143 15.21 -34.13 1.07
C ASN A 143 14.84 -33.91 -0.41
N VAL A 144 14.78 -32.65 -0.82
CA VAL A 144 14.38 -32.25 -2.19
C VAL A 144 15.49 -32.54 -3.19
N SER A 145 16.75 -32.47 -2.76
CA SER A 145 17.92 -32.69 -3.63
C SER A 145 17.98 -34.14 -4.11
N ASP A 146 17.72 -35.08 -3.21
CA ASP A 146 17.83 -36.52 -3.49
C ASP A 146 16.48 -37.23 -3.66
N GLY A 147 15.37 -36.60 -3.26
CA GLY A 147 14.03 -37.18 -3.32
C GLY A 147 13.86 -38.39 -2.40
N VAL A 148 14.36 -38.27 -1.17
CA VAL A 148 14.46 -39.35 -0.18
C VAL A 148 13.99 -38.91 1.20
N LEU A 149 13.61 -39.90 2.02
CA LEU A 149 13.20 -39.67 3.40
C LEU A 149 14.38 -39.23 4.26
N SER A 150 14.15 -38.24 5.11
CA SER A 150 15.10 -37.80 6.14
C SER A 150 14.41 -37.73 7.49
N VAL A 151 15.13 -38.12 8.55
CA VAL A 151 14.61 -38.17 9.91
C VAL A 151 15.56 -37.42 10.84
N PHE A 152 15.03 -36.44 11.55
CA PHE A 152 15.75 -35.71 12.60
C PHE A 152 15.32 -36.24 13.97
N ASN A 153 16.29 -36.53 14.83
CA ASN A 153 16.04 -36.89 16.22
C ASN A 153 17.17 -36.38 17.12
N LYS A 154 17.10 -36.68 18.43
CA LYS A 154 18.13 -36.29 19.41
C LYS A 154 19.56 -36.63 18.99
N ASN A 155 19.75 -37.73 18.26
CA ASN A 155 21.07 -38.21 17.84
C ASN A 155 21.58 -37.53 16.56
N GLY A 156 20.78 -36.70 15.90
CA GLY A 156 21.13 -35.97 14.69
C GLY A 156 20.20 -36.27 13.51
N LEU A 157 20.77 -36.29 12.32
CA LEU A 157 20.06 -36.41 11.05
C LEU A 157 20.35 -37.76 10.41
N TYR A 158 19.30 -38.48 10.01
CA TYR A 158 19.36 -39.71 9.25
C TYR A 158 18.79 -39.47 7.86
N ILE A 159 19.57 -39.69 6.80
CA ILE A 159 19.15 -39.47 5.42
C ILE A 159 19.15 -40.81 4.69
N GLN A 160 18.04 -41.15 4.08
CA GLN A 160 17.94 -42.35 3.26
C GLN A 160 18.74 -42.16 1.96
N ARG A 161 19.74 -43.00 1.71
CA ARG A 161 20.49 -43.07 0.45
C ARG A 161 20.01 -44.25 -0.39
N ARG A 162 20.02 -44.08 -1.71
CA ARG A 162 19.76 -45.16 -2.66
C ARG A 162 21.08 -45.86 -2.98
N ASN A 163 21.16 -47.15 -2.68
CA ASN A 163 22.30 -47.96 -3.07
C ASN A 163 22.20 -48.39 -4.53
N ASN A 164 23.35 -48.62 -5.17
CA ASN A 164 23.43 -49.04 -6.56
C ASN A 164 22.70 -50.37 -6.84
N ASP A 165 22.49 -51.19 -5.80
CA ASP A 165 21.79 -52.47 -5.86
C ASP A 165 20.26 -52.34 -5.69
N GLY A 166 19.73 -51.11 -5.64
CA GLY A 166 18.29 -50.84 -5.46
C GLY A 166 17.79 -50.93 -4.01
N GLY A 167 18.68 -51.17 -3.04
CA GLY A 167 18.40 -51.09 -1.61
C GLY A 167 18.45 -49.66 -1.07
N PHE A 168 17.94 -49.48 0.15
CA PHE A 168 18.00 -48.20 0.87
C PHE A 168 18.81 -48.36 2.16
N GLU A 169 19.75 -47.44 2.40
CA GLU A 169 20.51 -47.36 3.66
C GLU A 169 20.36 -45.96 4.26
N PHE A 170 20.37 -45.86 5.59
CA PHE A 170 20.32 -44.57 6.27
C PHE A 170 21.73 -44.11 6.63
N GLU A 171 22.14 -42.97 6.08
CA GLU A 171 23.36 -42.28 6.47
C GLU A 171 23.08 -41.46 7.74
N HIS A 172 23.87 -41.68 8.80
CA HIS A 172 23.76 -40.94 10.05
C HIS A 172 24.79 -39.80 10.12
N ILE A 173 24.28 -38.57 10.25
CA ILE A 173 25.05 -37.36 10.48
C ILE A 173 24.82 -36.91 11.92
N ARG A 174 25.90 -36.69 12.67
CA ARG A 174 25.88 -36.24 14.08
C ARG A 174 25.51 -34.76 14.22
N GLY A 175 24.35 -34.38 13.68
CA GLY A 175 23.84 -33.01 13.60
C GLY A 175 23.04 -32.58 14.82
N GLN A 176 23.54 -32.84 16.02
CA GLN A 176 22.75 -32.69 17.26
C GLN A 176 22.48 -31.23 17.65
N MET A 177 23.21 -30.27 17.06
CA MET A 177 23.03 -28.83 17.29
C MET A 177 21.93 -28.21 16.42
N ALA A 178 21.28 -28.99 15.54
CA ALA A 178 20.15 -28.49 14.78
C ALA A 178 19.07 -27.96 15.73
N THR A 179 18.60 -26.75 15.46
CA THR A 179 17.57 -26.13 16.30
C THR A 179 16.21 -26.76 16.00
N LEU A 180 15.45 -27.08 17.05
CA LEU A 180 14.13 -27.67 16.95
C LEU A 180 13.16 -26.80 16.12
N PRO A 181 13.11 -25.46 16.29
CA PRO A 181 12.32 -24.58 15.41
C PRO A 181 12.63 -24.75 13.92
N ARG A 182 13.91 -24.92 13.54
CA ARG A 182 14.32 -25.05 12.14
C ARG A 182 13.96 -26.43 11.59
N VAL A 183 14.17 -27.47 12.38
CA VAL A 183 13.82 -28.86 12.01
C VAL A 183 12.31 -29.03 11.84
N VAL A 184 11.51 -28.51 12.78
CA VAL A 184 10.04 -28.49 12.65
C VAL A 184 9.62 -27.63 11.47
N GLY A 185 10.27 -26.48 11.24
CA GLY A 185 10.05 -25.63 10.07
C GLY A 185 10.35 -26.33 8.75
N ALA A 186 11.37 -27.17 8.68
CA ALA A 186 11.67 -27.99 7.50
C ALA A 186 10.59 -29.05 7.26
N SER A 187 10.15 -29.74 8.31
CA SER A 187 9.07 -30.72 8.27
C SER A 187 7.71 -30.11 7.91
N SER A 188 7.45 -28.84 8.26
CA SER A 188 6.20 -28.13 7.96
C SER A 188 6.25 -27.22 6.73
N ALA A 189 7.35 -27.22 5.98
CA ALA A 189 7.55 -26.41 4.77
C ALA A 189 6.77 -26.97 3.57
N PHE A 190 5.44 -26.82 3.62
CA PHE A 190 4.53 -27.31 2.59
C PHE A 190 4.78 -26.64 1.21
N PRO A 191 4.99 -27.44 0.15
CA PRO A 191 5.21 -26.93 -1.20
C PRO A 191 4.10 -26.00 -1.71
N GLY A 192 4.49 -24.84 -2.23
CA GLY A 192 3.58 -23.83 -2.80
C GLY A 192 3.30 -22.65 -1.89
N PHE A 193 3.48 -22.79 -0.57
CA PHE A 193 3.42 -21.65 0.36
C PHE A 193 4.78 -21.37 1.02
N PHE A 194 5.48 -22.41 1.48
CA PHE A 194 6.83 -22.30 2.03
C PHE A 194 7.84 -22.85 1.01
N PRO A 195 8.95 -22.12 0.72
CA PRO A 195 10.05 -22.69 -0.04
C PRO A 195 10.74 -23.80 0.79
N PRO A 196 11.55 -24.67 0.17
CA PRO A 196 12.40 -25.59 0.93
C PRO A 196 13.29 -24.87 1.96
N VAL A 197 13.56 -25.52 3.08
CA VAL A 197 14.47 -25.06 4.13
C VAL A 197 15.86 -25.63 3.86
N ASP A 198 16.84 -24.75 3.67
CA ASP A 198 18.23 -25.17 3.54
C ASP A 198 18.81 -25.45 4.93
N ILE A 199 19.43 -26.61 5.10
CA ILE A 199 20.16 -26.98 6.32
C ILE A 199 21.63 -27.16 5.95
N SER A 200 22.49 -26.42 6.64
CA SER A 200 23.94 -26.38 6.42
C SER A 200 24.70 -27.19 7.47
N ALA A 201 26.00 -27.39 7.24
CA ALA A 201 26.90 -27.97 8.24
C ALA A 201 26.91 -27.16 9.56
N GLU A 202 26.85 -25.83 9.47
CA GLU A 202 26.78 -24.94 10.64
C GLU A 202 25.50 -25.16 11.43
N ASP A 203 24.35 -25.25 10.75
CA ASP A 203 23.06 -25.52 11.40
C ASP A 203 23.08 -26.85 12.17
N LEU A 204 23.76 -27.88 11.64
CA LEU A 204 23.90 -29.18 12.30
C LEU A 204 24.98 -29.20 13.40
N GLY A 205 25.84 -28.18 13.48
CA GLY A 205 27.00 -28.16 14.36
C GLY A 205 28.12 -29.12 13.95
N VAL A 206 28.18 -29.50 12.67
CA VAL A 206 29.23 -30.34 12.10
C VAL A 206 30.26 -29.49 11.36
N ARG A 207 31.45 -30.03 11.09
CA ARG A 207 32.51 -29.26 10.41
C ARG A 207 32.16 -29.04 8.94
N GLU A 208 32.61 -27.92 8.40
CA GLU A 208 32.52 -27.62 6.97
C GLU A 208 33.12 -28.78 6.13
N GLY A 209 32.35 -29.28 5.17
CA GLY A 209 32.72 -30.45 4.35
C GLY A 209 32.24 -31.81 4.88
N GLN A 210 31.74 -31.90 6.12
CA GLN A 210 31.10 -33.14 6.63
C GLN A 210 29.65 -33.30 6.15
N PHE A 211 29.00 -32.19 5.80
CA PHE A 211 27.66 -32.18 5.25
C PHE A 211 27.57 -31.06 4.20
N PRO A 212 27.20 -31.35 2.94
CA PRO A 212 26.83 -30.31 2.00
C PRO A 212 25.53 -29.65 2.44
N THR A 213 25.32 -28.37 2.12
CA THR A 213 24.01 -27.76 2.36
C THR A 213 22.96 -28.44 1.49
N GLU A 214 21.94 -29.02 2.12
CA GLU A 214 20.84 -29.72 1.46
C GLU A 214 19.50 -29.04 1.77
N SER A 215 18.56 -29.16 0.83
CA SER A 215 17.25 -28.50 0.93
C SER A 215 16.17 -29.50 1.33
N PHE A 216 15.42 -29.18 2.39
CA PHE A 216 14.38 -30.02 2.96
C PHE A 216 13.00 -29.39 2.77
N THR A 217 11.99 -30.21 2.51
CA THR A 217 10.58 -29.81 2.45
C THR A 217 9.75 -30.75 3.32
N ASP A 218 8.44 -30.51 3.35
CA ASP A 218 7.47 -31.27 4.13
C ASP A 218 7.67 -32.80 3.96
N GLY A 219 7.74 -33.52 5.08
CA GLY A 219 7.87 -34.98 5.12
C GLY A 219 6.70 -35.69 4.43
N GLY A 220 5.53 -35.04 4.35
CA GLY A 220 4.33 -35.56 3.72
C GLY A 220 4.46 -35.74 2.21
N VAL A 221 5.48 -35.16 1.59
CA VAL A 221 5.80 -35.42 0.17
C VAL A 221 6.22 -36.88 -0.06
N TYR A 222 6.89 -37.49 0.93
CA TYR A 222 7.39 -38.86 0.85
C TYR A 222 6.60 -39.84 1.72
N ASP A 223 6.37 -39.49 2.99
CA ASP A 223 5.63 -40.31 3.97
C ASP A 223 4.80 -39.40 4.89
N ASN A 224 3.53 -39.19 4.55
CA ASN A 224 2.64 -38.35 5.35
C ASN A 224 2.15 -39.02 6.63
N LEU A 225 2.16 -40.35 6.71
CA LEU A 225 1.64 -41.10 7.86
C LEU A 225 2.73 -41.36 8.91
N GLY A 226 4.00 -41.26 8.54
CA GLY A 226 5.14 -41.60 9.38
C GLY A 226 5.31 -43.11 9.58
N THR A 227 4.61 -43.93 8.81
CA THR A 227 4.63 -45.40 8.91
C THR A 227 5.95 -45.99 8.45
N ARG A 228 6.60 -45.41 7.43
CA ARG A 228 7.88 -45.91 6.92
C ARG A 228 9.01 -45.67 7.91
N ALA A 229 8.94 -44.60 8.70
CA ALA A 229 9.89 -44.37 9.78
C ALA A 229 9.87 -45.51 10.80
N PHE A 230 8.69 -46.04 11.16
CA PHE A 230 8.59 -47.18 12.08
C PHE A 230 9.20 -48.47 11.52
N SER A 231 9.12 -48.69 10.21
CA SER A 231 9.81 -49.82 9.56
C SER A 231 11.34 -49.70 9.65
N TRP A 232 11.89 -48.48 9.57
CA TRP A 232 13.31 -48.24 9.83
C TRP A 232 13.64 -48.40 11.32
N LEU A 233 12.83 -47.82 12.20
CA LEU A 233 13.01 -47.88 13.66
C LEU A 233 12.98 -49.31 14.20
N GLU A 234 12.19 -50.22 13.62
CA GLU A 234 12.20 -51.62 14.01
C GLU A 234 13.60 -52.25 13.91
N ASN A 235 14.41 -51.83 12.92
CA ASN A 235 15.79 -52.28 12.78
C ASN A 235 16.75 -51.61 13.77
N GLU A 236 16.50 -50.35 14.14
CA GLU A 236 17.39 -49.55 15.02
C GLU A 236 17.11 -49.76 16.51
N VAL A 237 15.84 -49.80 16.92
CA VAL A 237 15.40 -49.80 18.31
C VAL A 237 14.64 -51.07 18.71
N GLY A 238 14.37 -51.95 17.75
CA GLY A 238 13.65 -53.21 17.91
C GLY A 238 12.15 -53.09 17.66
N ALA A 239 11.47 -54.24 17.62
CA ALA A 239 10.03 -54.32 17.36
C ALA A 239 9.19 -53.59 18.43
N PHE A 240 8.09 -53.00 17.95
CA PHE A 240 7.05 -52.38 18.76
C PHE A 240 5.92 -53.37 19.02
N ASP A 241 5.33 -53.33 20.22
CA ASP A 241 4.17 -54.19 20.54
C ASP A 241 2.95 -53.73 19.74
N ARG A 242 2.79 -52.41 19.60
CA ARG A 242 1.79 -51.77 18.73
C ARG A 242 2.29 -50.42 18.24
N VAL A 243 1.77 -49.99 17.10
CA VAL A 243 1.95 -48.65 16.54
C VAL A 243 0.59 -48.02 16.28
N LEU A 244 0.30 -46.91 16.95
CA LEU A 244 -0.89 -46.10 16.68
C LEU A 244 -0.54 -45.06 15.60
N VAL A 245 -1.31 -45.03 14.52
CA VAL A 245 -1.12 -44.08 13.41
C VAL A 245 -2.27 -43.09 13.43
N SER A 246 -2.02 -41.89 13.94
CA SER A 246 -2.98 -40.80 13.93
C SER A 246 -3.00 -40.15 12.56
N ASP A 247 -4.09 -40.33 11.81
CA ASP A 247 -4.22 -39.95 10.41
C ASP A 247 -5.19 -38.78 10.24
N ALA A 248 -4.62 -37.57 10.22
CA ALA A 248 -5.32 -36.32 9.97
C ALA A 248 -5.21 -35.87 8.50
N GLY A 249 -4.85 -36.80 7.60
CA GLY A 249 -4.72 -36.57 6.16
C GLY A 249 -6.02 -36.04 5.54
N LYS A 250 -5.90 -35.19 4.51
CA LYS A 250 -7.07 -34.62 3.83
C LYS A 250 -7.57 -35.63 2.79
N PRO A 251 -8.82 -36.12 2.86
CA PRO A 251 -9.37 -36.90 1.77
C PRO A 251 -9.50 -36.03 0.51
N PHE A 252 -9.18 -36.61 -0.64
CA PHE A 252 -9.24 -35.93 -1.92
C PHE A 252 -10.62 -35.30 -2.18
N GLN A 253 -10.68 -33.97 -2.22
CA GLN A 253 -11.91 -33.23 -2.54
C GLN A 253 -12.07 -33.12 -4.06
N ILE A 254 -13.22 -33.53 -4.59
CA ILE A 254 -13.62 -33.30 -5.99
C ILE A 254 -13.96 -31.81 -6.13
N LEU A 255 -13.15 -31.05 -6.88
CA LEU A 255 -13.46 -29.67 -7.23
C LEU A 255 -14.50 -29.65 -8.36
N GLY A 256 -15.50 -28.76 -8.26
CA GLY A 256 -16.44 -28.49 -9.36
C GLY A 256 -15.80 -27.71 -10.52
N ASP A 257 -16.54 -27.53 -11.61
CA ASP A 257 -16.15 -26.94 -12.92
C ASP A 257 -15.56 -25.51 -12.83
N GLN A 258 -14.37 -25.35 -12.27
CA GLN A 258 -13.57 -24.13 -12.32
C GLN A 258 -12.31 -24.40 -13.13
N SER A 259 -12.01 -23.52 -14.09
CA SER A 259 -10.77 -23.58 -14.84
C SER A 259 -9.59 -23.27 -13.92
N LEU A 260 -8.85 -24.30 -13.52
CA LEU A 260 -7.61 -24.15 -12.78
C LEU A 260 -6.54 -23.62 -13.75
N GLY A 261 -5.97 -22.43 -13.48
CA GLY A 261 -4.79 -21.94 -14.20
C GLY A 261 -3.55 -22.82 -13.96
N PHE A 262 -2.46 -22.59 -14.68
CA PHE A 262 -1.25 -23.43 -14.66
C PHE A 262 -0.69 -23.75 -13.24
N VAL A 263 -0.66 -22.75 -12.35
CA VAL A 263 -0.24 -22.93 -10.95
C VAL A 263 -1.24 -23.78 -10.17
N GLY A 264 -2.55 -23.53 -10.35
CA GLY A 264 -3.61 -24.32 -9.72
C GLY A 264 -3.61 -25.78 -10.18
N GLN A 265 -3.31 -26.03 -11.46
CA GLN A 265 -3.17 -27.37 -12.02
C GLN A 265 -1.96 -28.11 -11.43
N SER A 266 -0.83 -27.44 -11.22
CA SER A 266 0.39 -28.04 -10.64
C SER A 266 0.20 -28.42 -9.16
N ILE A 267 -0.44 -27.54 -8.39
CA ILE A 267 -0.84 -27.84 -7.00
C ILE A 267 -1.80 -29.04 -7.00
N ARG A 268 -2.80 -29.02 -7.89
CA ARG A 268 -3.78 -30.11 -7.98
C ARG A 268 -3.17 -31.45 -8.36
N ALA A 269 -2.21 -31.48 -9.28
CA ALA A 269 -1.50 -32.70 -9.64
C ALA A 269 -0.70 -33.26 -8.45
N SER A 270 -0.08 -32.37 -7.67
CA SER A 270 0.64 -32.74 -6.44
C SER A 270 -0.31 -33.33 -5.40
N ASP A 271 -1.47 -32.70 -5.17
CA ASP A 271 -2.52 -33.19 -4.26
C ASP A 271 -2.99 -34.61 -4.66
N ILE A 272 -3.16 -34.89 -5.96
CA ILE A 272 -3.55 -36.22 -6.47
C ILE A 272 -2.46 -37.26 -6.17
N LEU A 273 -1.19 -36.92 -6.45
CA LEU A 273 -0.06 -37.82 -6.21
C LEU A 273 0.08 -38.13 -4.72
N TRP A 274 -0.07 -37.14 -3.85
CA TRP A 274 -0.01 -37.34 -2.40
C TRP A 274 -1.16 -38.19 -1.88
N ASP A 275 -2.39 -37.97 -2.34
CA ASP A 275 -3.53 -38.84 -1.99
C ASP A 275 -3.25 -40.29 -2.39
N ARG A 276 -2.64 -40.51 -3.57
CA ARG A 276 -2.28 -41.86 -4.01
C ARG A 276 -1.18 -42.49 -3.16
N VAL A 277 -0.15 -41.74 -2.78
CA VAL A 277 0.91 -42.22 -1.87
C VAL A 277 0.32 -42.59 -0.51
N TRP A 278 -0.54 -41.74 0.05
CA TRP A 278 -1.24 -42.02 1.32
C TRP A 278 -2.09 -43.30 1.25
N GLN A 279 -2.85 -43.50 0.16
CA GLN A 279 -3.63 -44.73 -0.03
C GLN A 279 -2.74 -45.98 -0.04
N LEU A 280 -1.62 -45.93 -0.77
CA LEU A 280 -0.69 -47.06 -0.87
C LEU A 280 -0.03 -47.38 0.47
N GLU A 281 0.37 -46.37 1.23
CA GLU A 281 0.93 -46.55 2.57
C GLU A 281 -0.10 -47.16 3.52
N ARG A 282 -1.35 -46.68 3.50
CA ARG A 282 -2.43 -47.24 4.30
C ARG A 282 -2.78 -48.67 3.91
N GLU A 283 -2.84 -48.99 2.61
CA GLU A 283 -3.10 -50.35 2.13
C GLU A 283 -1.97 -51.32 2.51
N ASN A 284 -0.71 -50.88 2.38
CA ASN A 284 0.45 -51.69 2.70
C ASN A 284 0.54 -51.94 4.21
N PHE A 285 0.55 -50.89 5.03
CA PHE A 285 0.73 -51.00 6.48
C PHE A 285 -0.54 -51.40 7.24
N GLY A 286 -1.73 -51.11 6.70
CA GLY A 286 -3.01 -51.55 7.27
C GLY A 286 -3.20 -53.07 7.28
N GLN A 287 -2.45 -53.80 6.46
CA GLN A 287 -2.46 -55.27 6.45
C GLN A 287 -1.41 -55.89 7.39
N HIS A 288 -0.49 -55.08 7.94
CA HIS A 288 0.55 -55.58 8.85
C HIS A 288 0.00 -55.68 10.28
N SER A 289 0.27 -56.82 10.94
CA SER A 289 -0.07 -57.01 12.35
C SER A 289 0.74 -56.04 13.22
N GLY A 290 0.05 -55.23 14.04
CA GLY A 290 0.67 -54.30 14.98
C GLY A 290 0.38 -52.83 14.72
N PHE A 291 -0.07 -52.45 13.51
CA PHE A 291 -0.48 -51.09 13.20
C PHE A 291 -1.98 -50.90 13.44
N SER A 292 -2.36 -49.79 14.08
CA SER A 292 -3.76 -49.40 14.28
C SER A 292 -3.94 -47.94 13.88
N PHE A 293 -4.83 -47.70 12.91
CA PHE A 293 -5.03 -46.38 12.31
C PHE A 293 -6.16 -45.64 13.02
N LEU A 294 -5.98 -44.34 13.26
CA LEU A 294 -6.95 -43.41 13.82
C LEU A 294 -7.27 -42.36 12.74
N PRO A 295 -8.11 -42.69 11.75
CA PRO A 295 -8.35 -41.78 10.64
C PRO A 295 -9.38 -40.72 11.02
N ILE A 296 -9.10 -39.47 10.65
CA ILE A 296 -10.01 -38.33 10.79
C ILE A 296 -11.32 -38.54 10.01
N THR A 297 -11.34 -39.46 9.05
CA THR A 297 -12.52 -39.81 8.24
C THR A 297 -13.49 -40.74 8.95
N ASP A 298 -13.07 -41.41 10.03
CA ASP A 298 -13.95 -42.32 10.76
C ASP A 298 -15.05 -41.55 11.48
N VAL A 299 -16.24 -42.14 11.50
CA VAL A 299 -17.41 -41.58 12.17
C VAL A 299 -17.76 -42.48 13.35
N VAL A 300 -17.80 -41.89 14.53
CA VAL A 300 -18.22 -42.57 15.76
C VAL A 300 -19.73 -42.38 15.90
N SER A 301 -20.46 -43.49 15.91
CA SER A 301 -21.92 -43.45 16.08
C SER A 301 -22.28 -43.20 17.55
N ARG A 302 -23.44 -42.57 17.79
CA ARG A 302 -23.93 -42.36 19.17
C ARG A 302 -24.31 -43.65 19.88
N ASP A 303 -24.52 -44.73 19.12
CA ASP A 303 -24.74 -46.06 19.67
C ASP A 303 -23.44 -46.66 20.21
N GLU A 304 -22.28 -46.31 19.62
CA GLU A 304 -20.95 -46.74 20.08
C GLU A 304 -20.42 -45.87 21.22
N ASP A 305 -20.66 -44.56 21.19
CA ASP A 305 -20.36 -43.62 22.27
C ASP A 305 -21.46 -42.54 22.37
N PRO A 306 -22.27 -42.53 23.45
CA PRO A 306 -23.34 -41.54 23.65
C PRO A 306 -22.83 -40.09 23.68
N THR A 307 -21.56 -39.88 24.03
CA THR A 307 -20.92 -38.57 24.09
C THR A 307 -20.35 -38.12 22.75
N ALA A 308 -20.42 -38.95 21.70
CA ALA A 308 -19.91 -38.60 20.38
C ALA A 308 -20.59 -37.36 19.78
N GLN A 309 -19.81 -36.58 19.03
CA GLN A 309 -20.33 -35.48 18.23
C GLN A 309 -21.41 -35.98 17.25
N HIS A 310 -22.29 -35.09 16.81
CA HIS A 310 -23.27 -35.47 15.80
C HIS A 310 -22.54 -35.89 14.49
N PRO A 311 -22.92 -36.99 13.82
CA PRO A 311 -22.22 -37.48 12.62
C PRO A 311 -22.05 -36.45 11.51
N VAL A 312 -23.03 -35.54 11.36
CA VAL A 312 -22.99 -34.44 10.37
C VAL A 312 -21.89 -33.41 10.69
N VAL A 313 -21.54 -33.23 11.97
CA VAL A 313 -20.42 -32.37 12.38
C VAL A 313 -19.10 -33.09 12.12
N GLN A 314 -18.99 -34.36 12.54
CA GLN A 314 -17.81 -35.21 12.30
C GLN A 314 -17.45 -35.27 10.80
N ALA A 315 -18.45 -35.41 9.93
CA ALA A 315 -18.26 -35.43 8.48
C ALA A 315 -17.64 -34.13 7.90
N GLU A 316 -17.79 -33.00 8.58
CA GLU A 316 -17.21 -31.71 8.18
C GLU A 316 -15.82 -31.46 8.80
N VAL A 317 -15.44 -32.16 9.87
CA VAL A 317 -14.13 -31.99 10.53
C VAL A 317 -12.97 -32.27 9.56
N GLN A 318 -13.09 -33.32 8.74
CA GLN A 318 -12.13 -33.64 7.67
C GLN A 318 -12.05 -32.57 6.55
N SER A 319 -13.09 -31.74 6.40
CA SER A 319 -13.19 -30.70 5.36
C SER A 319 -12.59 -29.36 5.81
N ILE A 320 -12.32 -29.19 7.10
CA ILE A 320 -11.61 -28.05 7.69
C ILE A 320 -10.27 -27.86 6.97
N ARG A 321 -9.91 -26.59 6.75
CA ARG A 321 -8.66 -26.19 6.08
C ARG A 321 -7.42 -26.64 6.86
N THR A 322 -6.31 -26.83 6.15
CA THR A 322 -5.00 -27.23 6.71
C THR A 322 -4.04 -26.04 6.82
N ASP A 323 -4.51 -24.83 6.52
CA ASP A 323 -3.67 -23.63 6.47
C ASP A 323 -3.17 -23.27 7.89
N LEU A 324 -1.98 -22.66 8.02
CA LEU A 324 -1.46 -22.15 9.30
C LEU A 324 -2.07 -20.77 9.67
N ASP A 325 -3.34 -20.56 9.34
CA ASP A 325 -4.09 -19.33 9.66
C ASP A 325 -4.88 -19.50 10.97
N LYS A 326 -5.52 -18.43 11.44
CA LYS A 326 -6.25 -18.44 12.71
C LYS A 326 -7.42 -19.43 12.71
N PHE A 327 -7.47 -20.34 13.70
CA PHE A 327 -8.64 -21.17 13.98
C PHE A 327 -9.57 -20.50 15.00
N SER A 328 -10.88 -20.75 14.89
CA SER A 328 -11.86 -20.35 15.92
C SER A 328 -11.91 -21.37 17.06
N ASP A 329 -12.38 -20.94 18.23
CA ASP A 329 -12.61 -21.85 19.38
C ASP A 329 -13.48 -23.05 19.01
N TYR A 330 -14.48 -22.83 18.15
CA TYR A 330 -15.37 -23.88 17.70
C TYR A 330 -14.66 -24.88 16.78
N GLU A 331 -13.82 -24.42 15.84
CA GLU A 331 -12.98 -25.29 15.00
C GLU A 331 -12.00 -26.12 15.86
N VAL A 332 -11.39 -25.49 16.88
CA VAL A 332 -10.49 -26.13 17.84
C VAL A 332 -11.22 -27.24 18.59
N ASN A 333 -12.37 -26.93 19.21
CA ASN A 333 -13.17 -27.91 19.94
C ASN A 333 -13.60 -29.07 19.04
N ALA A 334 -14.10 -28.79 17.83
CA ALA A 334 -14.57 -29.81 16.91
C ALA A 334 -13.46 -30.82 16.54
N LEU A 335 -12.25 -30.33 16.25
CA LEU A 335 -11.10 -31.16 15.88
C LEU A 335 -10.55 -31.99 17.04
N VAL A 336 -10.31 -31.35 18.19
CA VAL A 336 -9.77 -32.02 19.39
C VAL A 336 -10.72 -33.12 19.85
N ARG A 337 -12.02 -32.80 19.92
CA ARG A 337 -13.02 -33.78 20.36
C ARG A 337 -13.19 -34.93 19.36
N HIS A 338 -13.11 -34.67 18.05
CA HIS A 338 -13.16 -35.74 17.06
C HIS A 338 -11.95 -36.69 17.16
N GLY A 339 -10.74 -36.14 17.38
CA GLY A 339 -9.54 -36.94 17.64
C GLY A 339 -9.67 -37.81 18.89
N TYR A 340 -10.23 -37.24 19.96
CA TYR A 340 -10.51 -37.98 21.20
C TYR A 340 -11.47 -39.15 20.96
N GLU A 341 -12.60 -38.89 20.30
CA GLU A 341 -13.67 -39.87 20.05
C GLU A 341 -13.20 -41.03 19.16
N VAL A 342 -12.48 -40.74 18.07
CA VAL A 342 -11.91 -41.78 17.20
C VAL A 342 -10.87 -42.63 17.95
N THR A 343 -10.00 -41.99 18.74
CA THR A 343 -8.99 -42.69 19.52
C THR A 343 -9.63 -43.61 20.55
N LYS A 344 -10.68 -43.14 21.23
CA LYS A 344 -11.45 -43.95 22.17
C LYS A 344 -12.05 -45.19 21.53
N LYS A 345 -12.72 -45.02 20.38
CA LYS A 345 -13.28 -46.14 19.62
C LYS A 345 -12.22 -47.19 19.28
N VAL A 346 -11.12 -46.77 18.66
CA VAL A 346 -10.08 -47.71 18.19
C VAL A 346 -9.34 -48.36 19.35
N CYS A 347 -9.01 -47.62 20.41
CA CYS A 347 -8.34 -48.19 21.58
C CYS A 347 -9.18 -49.26 22.29
N ARG A 348 -10.51 -49.05 22.35
CA ARG A 348 -11.47 -50.05 22.83
C ARG A 348 -11.47 -51.29 21.95
N ASP A 349 -11.54 -51.11 20.63
CA ASP A 349 -11.61 -52.22 19.66
C ASP A 349 -10.34 -53.09 19.69
N ILE A 350 -9.17 -52.49 19.90
CA ILE A 350 -7.89 -53.22 19.98
C ILE A 350 -7.54 -53.69 21.41
N GLY A 351 -8.34 -53.34 22.41
CA GLY A 351 -8.12 -53.69 23.81
C GLY A 351 -6.82 -53.11 24.39
N LEU A 352 -6.51 -51.86 24.07
CA LEU A 352 -5.33 -51.16 24.62
C LEU A 352 -5.56 -50.68 26.05
N THR A 353 -6.81 -50.46 26.45
CA THR A 353 -7.23 -49.83 27.70
C THR A 353 -7.77 -50.87 28.72
N ARG A 354 -7.55 -50.63 30.02
CA ARG A 354 -8.11 -51.43 31.14
C ARG A 354 -9.06 -50.58 31.98
N ASP A 355 -10.25 -51.11 32.30
CA ASP A 355 -11.29 -50.72 33.29
C ASP A 355 -11.69 -49.23 33.50
N HIS A 356 -10.97 -48.22 32.99
CA HIS A 356 -11.26 -46.77 33.13
C HIS A 356 -11.96 -46.13 31.90
N ASP A 357 -12.30 -46.92 30.89
CA ASP A 357 -12.70 -46.46 29.54
C ASP A 357 -14.13 -45.86 29.47
N ASP A 358 -15.05 -46.35 30.31
CA ASP A 358 -16.48 -46.01 30.20
C ASP A 358 -16.86 -44.64 30.80
N SER A 359 -16.00 -44.01 31.60
CA SER A 359 -16.29 -42.71 32.24
C SER A 359 -15.63 -41.50 31.59
N ALA A 360 -14.73 -41.70 30.62
CA ALA A 360 -13.94 -40.62 30.04
C ALA A 360 -14.80 -39.79 29.06
N THR A 361 -15.03 -38.53 29.42
CA THR A 361 -15.84 -37.60 28.62
C THR A 361 -14.96 -36.84 27.61
N PRO A 362 -15.48 -36.56 26.40
CA PRO A 362 -14.69 -35.86 25.39
C PRO A 362 -14.32 -34.45 25.86
N TRP A 363 -13.03 -34.15 25.78
CA TRP A 363 -12.45 -32.90 26.23
C TRP A 363 -12.76 -31.75 25.26
N ASN A 364 -13.16 -30.60 25.81
CA ASN A 364 -13.36 -29.36 25.06
C ASN A 364 -12.42 -28.29 25.64
N PRO A 365 -11.33 -27.95 24.93
CA PRO A 365 -10.36 -26.98 25.44
C PRO A 365 -10.89 -25.55 25.52
N CYS A 366 -11.89 -25.18 24.70
CA CYS A 366 -12.49 -23.85 24.68
C CYS A 366 -13.96 -23.92 25.14
N PRO A 367 -14.25 -24.03 26.45
CA PRO A 367 -15.61 -24.34 26.94
C PRO A 367 -16.65 -23.24 26.70
N GLY A 368 -16.23 -21.98 26.51
CA GLY A 368 -17.13 -20.81 26.39
C GLY A 368 -17.93 -20.70 25.08
N THR A 369 -17.73 -21.59 24.10
CA THR A 369 -18.28 -21.46 22.73
C THR A 369 -19.21 -22.59 22.30
N GLN A 370 -19.55 -23.53 23.18
CA GLN A 370 -20.67 -24.41 22.89
C GLN A 370 -21.97 -23.60 22.92
N GLN A 371 -22.62 -23.44 21.77
CA GLN A 371 -24.04 -23.12 21.76
C GLN A 371 -24.74 -24.22 22.58
N GLY A 372 -25.19 -23.85 23.77
CA GLY A 372 -25.74 -24.77 24.76
C GLY A 372 -26.74 -25.73 24.14
N GLY A 373 -26.48 -27.02 24.29
CA GLY A 373 -27.48 -28.05 24.08
C GLY A 373 -28.47 -28.02 25.23
N GLU A 374 -29.49 -27.17 25.17
CA GLU A 374 -30.70 -27.33 25.98
C GLU A 374 -31.95 -27.31 25.10
N LEU A 375 -32.83 -28.26 25.41
CA LEU A 375 -34.03 -28.72 24.70
C LEU A 375 -34.71 -27.69 23.79
N ALA A 376 -34.67 -27.94 22.48
CA ALA A 376 -35.64 -27.37 21.55
C ALA A 376 -37.05 -27.82 21.97
N ASN A 377 -37.86 -26.86 22.40
CA ASN A 377 -39.28 -27.00 22.73
C ASN A 377 -40.01 -27.83 21.65
N GLU A 378 -40.46 -29.04 21.98
CA GLU A 378 -41.13 -29.98 21.06
C GLU A 378 -42.48 -29.46 20.51
N LYS A 379 -42.91 -28.25 20.87
CA LYS A 379 -44.22 -27.66 20.53
C LYS A 379 -44.20 -26.50 19.52
N ALA A 380 -43.11 -26.25 18.80
CA ALA A 380 -43.11 -25.24 17.71
C ALA A 380 -43.64 -25.82 16.38
N LEU A 381 -44.47 -25.04 15.66
CA LEU A 381 -44.97 -25.35 14.32
C LEU A 381 -43.81 -25.64 13.35
N ALA A 382 -44.01 -26.54 12.38
CA ALA A 382 -42.97 -26.92 11.42
C ALA A 382 -42.40 -25.74 10.59
N SER A 383 -43.15 -24.65 10.45
CA SER A 383 -42.74 -23.40 9.77
C SER A 383 -41.84 -22.48 10.62
N GLU A 384 -41.73 -22.72 11.93
CA GLU A 384 -40.92 -21.92 12.88
C GLU A 384 -39.68 -22.68 13.37
N ARG A 385 -39.50 -23.94 12.94
CA ARG A 385 -38.31 -24.73 13.29
C ARG A 385 -37.12 -24.23 12.49
N GLY A 386 -36.25 -23.47 13.14
CA GLY A 386 -34.91 -23.17 12.66
C GLY A 386 -34.09 -24.44 12.40
N PRO A 387 -32.96 -24.35 11.68
CA PRO A 387 -32.06 -25.48 11.53
C PRO A 387 -31.65 -26.04 12.91
N SER A 388 -31.47 -27.36 13.01
CA SER A 388 -30.99 -27.95 14.27
C SER A 388 -29.59 -27.42 14.61
N ASN A 389 -29.22 -27.36 15.90
CA ASN A 389 -27.88 -26.93 16.31
C ASN A 389 -26.79 -27.71 15.57
N ALA A 390 -26.96 -29.02 15.37
CA ALA A 390 -26.03 -29.84 14.58
C ALA A 390 -25.89 -29.38 13.11
N THR A 391 -26.98 -28.85 12.52
CA THR A 391 -26.99 -28.30 11.16
C THR A 391 -26.33 -26.92 11.10
N GLU A 392 -26.54 -26.05 12.10
CA GLU A 392 -25.86 -24.76 12.17
C GLU A 392 -24.34 -24.96 12.35
N ASN A 393 -23.99 -25.81 13.32
CA ASN A 393 -22.65 -26.25 13.62
C ASN A 393 -21.91 -26.83 12.40
N SER A 394 -22.58 -27.66 11.59
CA SER A 394 -21.96 -28.20 10.38
C SER A 394 -21.82 -27.15 9.27
N ARG A 395 -22.76 -26.21 9.14
CA ARG A 395 -22.67 -25.11 8.17
C ARG A 395 -21.50 -24.18 8.50
N GLU A 396 -21.26 -23.91 9.78
CA GLU A 396 -20.11 -23.12 10.23
C GLU A 396 -18.79 -23.81 9.89
N LEU A 397 -18.64 -25.10 10.23
CA LEU A 397 -17.45 -25.88 9.84
C LEU A 397 -17.32 -25.98 8.32
N ARG A 398 -18.41 -26.12 7.56
CA ARG A 398 -18.32 -26.17 6.11
C ARG A 398 -17.80 -24.85 5.51
N ASN A 399 -18.11 -23.72 6.13
CA ASN A 399 -17.52 -22.43 5.73
C ASN A 399 -16.01 -22.34 6.06
N SER A 400 -15.53 -23.07 7.08
CA SER A 400 -14.12 -23.22 7.44
C SER A 400 -13.26 -23.81 6.30
N SER A 401 -13.85 -24.65 5.45
CA SER A 401 -13.18 -25.30 4.33
C SER A 401 -12.67 -24.31 3.25
N ARG A 402 -13.22 -23.09 3.21
CA ARG A 402 -12.87 -22.07 2.18
C ARG A 402 -11.59 -21.34 2.55
N ARG A 403 -10.57 -21.39 1.68
CA ARG A 403 -9.32 -20.63 1.83
C ARG A 403 -9.59 -19.13 1.74
N LYS A 404 -9.23 -18.39 2.79
CA LYS A 404 -9.32 -16.93 2.85
C LYS A 404 -8.05 -16.30 2.27
N VAL A 405 -7.98 -16.11 0.95
CA VAL A 405 -6.76 -15.62 0.28
C VAL A 405 -6.62 -14.09 0.29
N TRP A 406 -7.74 -13.34 0.24
CA TRP A 406 -7.72 -11.88 0.04
C TRP A 406 -8.05 -11.07 1.29
N SER A 407 -8.64 -11.66 2.33
CA SER A 407 -8.96 -10.97 3.59
C SER A 407 -7.76 -10.77 4.51
N THR A 408 -6.55 -11.00 4.02
CA THR A 408 -5.34 -11.26 4.82
C THR A 408 -4.29 -10.17 4.70
N LEU A 409 -4.44 -9.24 3.74
CA LEU A 409 -3.46 -8.18 3.46
C LEU A 409 -3.52 -7.00 4.43
N PHE A 410 -4.63 -6.82 5.15
CA PHE A 410 -4.82 -5.73 6.10
C PHE A 410 -5.29 -6.25 7.45
N ASP A 411 -4.50 -5.98 8.48
CA ASP A 411 -4.84 -6.24 9.88
C ASP A 411 -4.37 -5.05 10.72
N PHE A 412 -5.29 -4.38 11.42
CA PHE A 412 -4.99 -3.19 12.22
C PHE A 412 -4.03 -3.48 13.38
N ARG A 413 -3.85 -4.74 13.77
CA ARG A 413 -2.89 -5.14 14.81
C ARG A 413 -1.47 -5.34 14.28
N ASP A 414 -1.27 -5.30 12.96
CA ASP A 414 0.01 -5.60 12.34
C ASP A 414 0.59 -4.40 11.60
N TRP A 415 1.88 -4.13 11.80
CA TRP A 415 2.54 -2.93 11.29
C TRP A 415 2.62 -2.84 9.75
N PRO A 416 2.78 -3.93 8.95
CA PRO A 416 2.88 -3.84 7.49
C PRO A 416 1.62 -3.24 6.87
N THR A 417 0.46 -3.42 7.50
CA THR A 417 -0.82 -2.81 7.12
C THR A 417 -0.68 -1.29 6.94
N TYR A 418 0.00 -0.62 7.87
CA TYR A 418 0.19 0.84 7.81
C TYR A 418 1.15 1.26 6.70
N VAL A 419 2.15 0.43 6.38
CA VAL A 419 3.02 0.66 5.22
C VAL A 419 2.23 0.52 3.93
N PHE A 420 1.39 -0.51 3.80
CA PHE A 420 0.53 -0.66 2.63
C PHE A 420 -0.46 0.50 2.48
N LEU A 421 -1.06 0.98 3.58
CA LEU A 421 -1.92 2.17 3.57
C LEU A 421 -1.17 3.42 3.11
N ALA A 422 0.07 3.62 3.57
CA ALA A 422 0.90 4.73 3.10
C ALA A 422 1.22 4.63 1.60
N VAL A 423 1.55 3.43 1.11
CA VAL A 423 1.79 3.18 -0.33
C VAL A 423 0.53 3.44 -1.15
N VAL A 424 -0.63 2.98 -0.69
CA VAL A 424 -1.92 3.24 -1.34
C VAL A 424 -2.22 4.74 -1.38
N LEU A 425 -2.00 5.45 -0.27
CA LEU A 425 -2.20 6.90 -0.21
C LEU A 425 -1.25 7.63 -1.19
N LEU A 426 0.01 7.23 -1.25
CA LEU A 426 0.96 7.79 -2.21
C LEU A 426 0.55 7.51 -3.66
N ALA A 427 0.16 6.28 -3.98
CA ALA A 427 -0.16 5.85 -5.33
C ALA A 427 -1.50 6.39 -5.85
N PHE A 428 -2.52 6.47 -4.99
CA PHE A 428 -3.90 6.79 -5.40
C PHE A 428 -4.37 8.19 -5.00
N VAL A 429 -3.65 8.88 -4.10
CA VAL A 429 -3.96 10.27 -3.73
C VAL A 429 -2.85 11.20 -4.19
N CYS A 430 -1.63 11.00 -3.71
CA CYS A 430 -0.53 11.92 -4.01
C CYS A 430 -0.12 11.87 -5.49
N GLY A 431 -0.02 10.68 -6.08
CA GLY A 431 0.34 10.46 -7.48
C GLY A 431 -0.61 11.20 -8.45
N PRO A 432 -1.93 10.95 -8.40
CA PRO A 432 -2.89 11.63 -9.26
C PRO A 432 -2.91 13.15 -9.06
N VAL A 433 -2.80 13.64 -7.82
CA VAL A 433 -2.74 15.09 -7.54
C VAL A 433 -1.48 15.71 -8.15
N TYR A 434 -0.33 15.04 -8.05
CA TYR A 434 0.92 15.50 -8.66
C TYR A 434 0.82 15.52 -10.20
N VAL A 435 0.28 14.46 -10.81
CA VAL A 435 0.06 14.37 -12.26
C VAL A 435 -0.91 15.46 -12.73
N TYR A 436 -1.99 15.73 -11.98
CA TYR A 436 -2.93 16.80 -12.29
C TYR A 436 -2.26 18.18 -12.28
N ARG A 437 -1.46 18.48 -11.25
CA ARG A 437 -0.71 19.75 -11.17
C ARG A 437 0.29 19.89 -12.33
N LEU A 438 1.01 18.82 -12.65
CA LEU A 438 1.96 18.80 -13.76
C LEU A 438 1.27 19.05 -15.11
N ARG A 439 0.09 18.44 -15.30
CA ARG A 439 -0.72 18.66 -16.51
C ARG A 439 -1.18 20.11 -16.63
N LYS A 440 -1.73 20.70 -15.55
CA LYS A 440 -2.14 22.12 -15.53
C LYS A 440 -0.98 23.05 -15.92
N HIS A 441 0.22 22.78 -15.39
CA HIS A 441 1.42 23.54 -15.70
C HIS A 441 1.88 23.37 -17.16
N THR A 442 1.73 22.17 -17.73
CA THR A 442 2.13 21.88 -19.12
C THR A 442 1.15 22.50 -20.13
N GLU A 443 -0.15 22.50 -19.83
CA GLU A 443 -1.18 23.14 -20.67
C GLU A 443 -0.97 24.67 -20.76
N LEU A 444 -0.60 25.32 -19.64
CA LEU A 444 -0.18 26.73 -19.62
C LEU A 444 1.06 27.00 -20.49
N LEU A 445 2.09 26.16 -20.38
CA LEU A 445 3.30 26.32 -21.20
C LEU A 445 3.02 26.12 -22.70
N THR A 446 2.12 25.20 -23.04
CA THR A 446 1.78 24.90 -24.44
C THR A 446 1.01 26.05 -25.10
N SER A 447 0.03 26.64 -24.40
CA SER A 447 -0.72 27.81 -24.92
C SER A 447 0.19 29.04 -25.09
N MET A 448 1.23 29.16 -24.26
CA MET A 448 2.24 30.22 -24.36
C MET A 448 3.24 29.99 -25.50
N ILE A 449 3.64 28.74 -25.79
CA ILE A 449 4.54 28.42 -26.91
C ILE A 449 3.92 28.78 -28.27
N ASP A 450 2.61 28.53 -28.46
CA ASP A 450 1.90 28.95 -29.67
C ASP A 450 1.86 30.48 -29.82
N SER A 451 1.90 31.21 -28.71
CA SER A 451 1.94 32.68 -28.68
C SER A 451 3.35 33.23 -28.93
N ILE A 452 4.40 32.54 -28.49
CA ILE A 452 5.81 32.86 -28.79
C ILE A 452 6.08 32.79 -30.30
N ALA A 453 5.41 31.89 -31.03
CA ALA A 453 5.50 31.79 -32.49
C ALA A 453 5.01 33.05 -33.23
N MET A 454 4.28 33.96 -32.56
CA MET A 454 3.81 35.24 -33.12
C MET A 454 4.76 36.43 -32.93
N GLY A 455 5.87 36.28 -32.19
CA GLY A 455 7.00 37.23 -32.19
C GLY A 455 6.84 38.52 -31.37
N ASP A 456 5.97 38.56 -30.36
CA ASP A 456 5.78 39.74 -29.49
C ASP A 456 6.88 39.83 -28.40
N PRO A 457 7.64 40.95 -28.31
CA PRO A 457 8.72 41.11 -27.34
C PRO A 457 8.26 41.26 -25.88
N ASP A 458 6.96 41.46 -25.62
CA ASP A 458 6.42 41.64 -24.26
C ASP A 458 6.15 40.31 -23.54
N ILE A 459 6.16 39.18 -24.25
CA ILE A 459 5.91 37.83 -23.69
C ILE A 459 7.01 37.42 -22.70
N ARG A 460 8.27 37.79 -22.93
CA ARG A 460 9.35 37.53 -21.97
C ARG A 460 9.06 38.18 -20.61
N GLN A 461 8.55 39.40 -20.62
CA GLN A 461 8.17 40.11 -19.41
C GLN A 461 7.00 39.40 -18.69
N ILE A 462 6.04 38.85 -19.44
CA ILE A 462 4.93 38.05 -18.88
C ILE A 462 5.45 36.75 -18.26
N LEU A 463 6.42 36.07 -18.90
CA LEU A 463 7.04 34.86 -18.36
C LEU A 463 7.77 35.16 -17.04
N ASP A 464 8.57 36.22 -17.00
CA ASP A 464 9.25 36.65 -15.78
C ASP A 464 8.22 36.97 -14.67
N LEU A 465 7.07 37.59 -15.02
CA LEU A 465 5.97 37.89 -14.09
C LEU A 465 5.29 36.64 -13.52
N VAL A 466 5.16 35.58 -14.32
CA VAL A 466 4.61 34.29 -13.88
C VAL A 466 5.62 33.52 -13.02
N GLU A 467 6.90 33.58 -13.36
CA GLU A 467 7.99 32.92 -12.61
C GLU A 467 8.40 33.67 -11.33
N GLY A 468 7.97 34.92 -11.17
CA GLY A 468 8.18 35.72 -9.96
C GLY A 468 9.57 36.37 -9.86
N THR A 469 10.24 36.58 -10.99
CA THR A 469 11.64 37.04 -11.07
C THR A 469 11.80 38.54 -11.37
N VAL A 470 10.72 39.33 -11.34
CA VAL A 470 10.68 40.66 -11.97
C VAL A 470 11.02 41.80 -11.02
N ALA A 471 11.68 42.84 -11.56
CA ALA A 471 11.84 44.18 -10.96
C ALA A 471 12.67 44.30 -9.68
N THR A 472 13.40 43.27 -9.25
CA THR A 472 14.28 43.38 -8.07
C THR A 472 15.38 44.43 -8.25
N ASP A 473 15.77 44.69 -9.51
CA ASP A 473 16.93 45.51 -9.85
C ASP A 473 16.54 46.92 -10.35
N TRP A 474 15.24 47.27 -10.34
CA TRP A 474 14.74 48.57 -10.80
C TRP A 474 14.74 49.60 -9.66
N GLN A 475 15.07 50.85 -9.98
CA GLN A 475 15.17 51.93 -8.99
C GLN A 475 13.81 52.60 -8.79
N VAL A 476 13.51 52.98 -7.55
CA VAL A 476 12.29 53.72 -7.21
C VAL A 476 12.44 55.17 -7.68
N ALA A 477 11.47 55.66 -8.46
CA ALA A 477 11.40 57.04 -8.93
C ALA A 477 10.57 57.89 -7.95
N GLU A 478 10.99 59.13 -7.71
CA GLU A 478 10.28 60.07 -6.84
C GLU A 478 9.03 60.62 -7.56
N LEU A 479 7.90 60.66 -6.85
CA LEU A 479 6.65 61.22 -7.35
C LEU A 479 6.44 62.62 -6.76
N GLY A 480 6.70 63.65 -7.57
CA GLY A 480 6.50 65.05 -7.21
C GLY A 480 5.06 65.53 -7.39
N GLU A 481 4.78 66.79 -7.03
CA GLU A 481 3.49 67.45 -7.26
C GLU A 481 3.65 68.65 -8.21
N LEU A 482 2.65 68.86 -9.06
CA LEU A 482 2.56 70.00 -9.98
C LEU A 482 1.20 70.67 -9.84
N VAL A 483 1.18 71.98 -9.61
CA VAL A 483 -0.04 72.79 -9.53
C VAL A 483 -0.27 73.48 -10.87
N GLY A 484 -1.45 73.27 -11.47
CA GLY A 484 -1.85 73.90 -12.74
C GLY A 484 -2.20 72.91 -13.85
N ASP A 485 -2.44 73.43 -15.06
CA ASP A 485 -2.82 72.61 -16.22
C ASP A 485 -1.61 71.95 -16.88
N THR A 486 -1.79 70.75 -17.41
CA THR A 486 -0.72 69.98 -18.06
C THR A 486 -1.09 69.56 -19.46
N ALA A 487 -0.26 69.93 -20.44
CA ALA A 487 -0.38 69.48 -21.81
C ALA A 487 0.78 68.53 -22.18
N ALA A 488 0.49 67.53 -23.01
CA ALA A 488 1.53 66.68 -23.57
C ALA A 488 2.38 67.48 -24.56
N GLN A 489 3.70 67.42 -24.44
CA GLN A 489 4.66 68.08 -25.35
C GLN A 489 5.33 67.01 -26.19
N LEU A 490 4.65 66.65 -27.28
CA LEU A 490 5.06 65.55 -28.17
C LEU A 490 5.30 66.03 -29.61
N GLU A 491 5.38 67.33 -29.88
CA GLU A 491 5.65 67.84 -31.23
C GLU A 491 7.01 67.33 -31.74
N GLY A 492 7.07 66.87 -32.99
CA GLY A 492 8.27 66.22 -33.55
C GLY A 492 8.66 64.84 -32.98
N VAL A 493 7.93 64.29 -32.00
CA VAL A 493 8.17 62.94 -31.44
C VAL A 493 7.32 61.88 -32.14
N GLU A 494 7.90 60.82 -32.66
CA GLU A 494 7.18 59.65 -33.18
C GLU A 494 7.09 58.57 -32.11
N VAL A 495 5.87 58.09 -31.84
CA VAL A 495 5.64 56.96 -30.92
C VAL A 495 5.47 55.70 -31.77
N LEU A 496 6.48 54.81 -31.73
CA LEU A 496 6.49 53.61 -32.56
C LEU A 496 5.63 52.50 -31.93
N SER A 497 5.78 52.27 -30.64
CA SER A 497 4.95 51.28 -29.93
C SER A 497 4.67 51.70 -28.50
N GLN A 498 3.47 51.38 -28.01
CA GLN A 498 3.07 51.48 -26.62
C GLN A 498 2.54 50.14 -26.15
N SER A 499 3.12 49.60 -25.09
CA SER A 499 2.69 48.36 -24.46
C SER A 499 2.42 48.57 -22.99
N ARG A 500 1.37 47.90 -22.49
CA ARG A 500 1.08 47.81 -21.05
C ARG A 500 0.69 46.41 -20.63
N ILE A 501 1.33 45.91 -19.57
CA ILE A 501 0.91 44.67 -18.89
C ILE A 501 0.32 45.04 -17.53
N PHE A 502 -0.94 44.69 -17.30
CA PHE A 502 -1.61 44.82 -16.02
C PHE A 502 -1.57 43.49 -15.27
N ASP A 503 -0.97 43.48 -14.08
CA ASP A 503 -1.04 42.37 -13.13
C ASP A 503 -2.14 42.64 -12.11
N LEU A 504 -3.25 41.90 -12.24
CA LEU A 504 -4.42 41.99 -11.37
C LEU A 504 -4.41 40.91 -10.27
N ARG A 505 -3.35 40.12 -10.13
CA ARG A 505 -3.34 38.99 -9.18
C ARG A 505 -3.47 39.42 -7.72
N ASN A 506 -3.07 40.65 -7.41
CA ASN A 506 -3.19 41.27 -6.08
C ASN A 506 -4.39 42.22 -5.97
N PHE A 507 -5.30 42.20 -6.95
CA PHE A 507 -6.48 43.06 -7.01
C PHE A 507 -7.77 42.23 -6.80
N ASP A 508 -8.59 42.66 -5.85
CA ASP A 508 -9.93 42.10 -5.62
C ASP A 508 -11.02 43.11 -6.02
N PRO A 509 -11.71 42.90 -7.16
CA PRO A 509 -12.78 43.80 -7.59
C PRO A 509 -14.04 43.74 -6.72
N ASN A 510 -14.18 42.79 -5.80
CA ASN A 510 -15.38 42.68 -4.96
C ASN A 510 -15.28 43.47 -3.65
N ALA A 511 -14.09 43.98 -3.29
CA ALA A 511 -13.92 44.72 -2.05
C ALA A 511 -14.56 46.13 -2.14
N GLY A 512 -15.12 46.60 -1.01
CA GLY A 512 -16.05 47.73 -0.97
C GLY A 512 -15.43 49.13 -0.93
N ASP A 513 -14.12 49.23 -0.77
CA ASP A 513 -13.36 50.49 -0.67
C ASP A 513 -12.02 50.38 -1.42
N GLU A 514 -11.54 51.49 -1.97
CA GLU A 514 -10.32 51.51 -2.82
C GLU A 514 -9.08 50.95 -2.10
N THR A 515 -8.99 51.13 -0.77
CA THR A 515 -7.88 50.63 0.05
C THR A 515 -7.92 49.13 0.30
N SER A 516 -9.10 48.50 0.34
CA SER A 516 -9.26 47.05 0.57
C SER A 516 -9.19 46.20 -0.69
N ARG A 517 -9.25 46.83 -1.87
CA ARG A 517 -9.17 46.17 -3.18
C ARG A 517 -7.77 45.71 -3.58
N GLY A 518 -6.75 46.04 -2.79
CA GLY A 518 -5.36 45.74 -3.10
C GLY A 518 -4.77 46.68 -4.15
N THR A 519 -3.77 46.21 -4.89
CA THR A 519 -3.02 47.04 -5.86
C THR A 519 -2.95 46.37 -7.22
N VAL A 520 -2.90 47.19 -8.27
CA VAL A 520 -2.59 46.74 -9.63
C VAL A 520 -1.21 47.24 -9.99
N THR A 521 -0.42 46.34 -10.56
CA THR A 521 0.90 46.69 -11.11
C THR A 521 0.77 46.80 -12.63
N ALA A 522 1.13 47.96 -13.18
CA ALA A 522 1.20 48.20 -14.62
C ALA A 522 2.65 48.28 -15.07
N TRP A 523 3.00 47.55 -16.12
CA TRP A 523 4.30 47.59 -16.76
C TRP A 523 4.18 48.28 -18.10
N ASP A 524 4.70 49.50 -18.18
CA ASP A 524 4.70 50.30 -19.39
C ASP A 524 5.99 50.15 -20.17
N ARG A 525 5.86 50.07 -21.49
CA ARG A 525 6.96 50.14 -22.43
C ARG A 525 6.57 50.99 -23.62
N ILE A 526 7.23 52.13 -23.76
CA ILE A 526 7.00 53.09 -24.83
C ILE A 526 8.27 53.20 -25.65
N VAL A 527 8.17 52.97 -26.96
CA VAL A 527 9.28 53.15 -27.90
C VAL A 527 9.04 54.43 -28.68
N VAL A 528 9.94 55.40 -28.54
CA VAL A 528 9.85 56.68 -29.24
C VAL A 528 11.08 56.95 -30.11
N ARG A 529 10.90 57.84 -31.08
CA ARG A 529 11.96 58.36 -31.95
C ARG A 529 11.74 59.85 -32.17
N LEU A 530 12.79 60.66 -32.05
CA LEU A 530 12.75 62.06 -32.46
C LEU A 530 12.84 62.13 -33.99
N ASN A 531 11.91 62.82 -34.66
CA ASN A 531 11.91 62.92 -36.11
C ASN A 531 13.05 63.84 -36.62
N GLU A 532 13.39 63.73 -37.90
CA GLU A 532 14.49 64.50 -38.50
C GLU A 532 14.30 66.03 -38.44
N ASN A 533 13.04 66.48 -38.28
CA ASN A 533 12.66 67.89 -38.23
C ASN A 533 12.42 68.39 -36.79
N TYR A 534 12.92 67.69 -35.77
CA TYR A 534 12.71 68.05 -34.38
C TYR A 534 13.51 69.30 -34.00
N ASP A 535 12.81 70.35 -33.55
CA ASP A 535 13.39 71.68 -33.19
C ASP A 535 13.12 72.07 -31.72
N GLY A 536 12.82 71.08 -30.86
CA GLY A 536 12.55 71.29 -29.44
C GLY A 536 13.77 71.13 -28.53
N ASP A 537 13.55 71.27 -27.23
CA ASP A 537 14.56 71.13 -26.17
C ASP A 537 14.83 69.66 -25.76
N LYS A 538 14.24 68.70 -26.48
CA LYS A 538 14.34 67.24 -26.26
C LYS A 538 13.77 66.76 -24.93
N HIS A 539 12.99 67.59 -24.23
CA HIS A 539 12.14 67.13 -23.14
C HIS A 539 10.82 66.61 -23.69
N VAL A 540 10.54 65.33 -23.46
CA VAL A 540 9.32 64.68 -23.94
C VAL A 540 8.36 64.52 -22.79
N VAL A 541 7.20 65.18 -22.89
CA VAL A 541 6.21 65.23 -21.81
C VAL A 541 4.99 64.41 -22.19
N PHE A 542 4.71 63.37 -21.41
CA PHE A 542 3.47 62.63 -21.48
C PHE A 542 2.55 62.97 -20.31
N THR A 543 1.24 62.94 -20.53
CA THR A 543 0.21 63.23 -19.53
C THR A 543 -0.84 62.12 -19.51
N GLY A 544 -1.51 61.88 -18.38
CA GLY A 544 -2.66 60.96 -18.34
C GLY A 544 -2.33 59.48 -18.59
N ILE A 545 -1.06 59.09 -18.50
CA ILE A 545 -0.62 57.70 -18.66
C ILE A 545 -1.24 56.79 -17.59
N PHE A 546 -1.41 57.31 -16.36
CA PHE A 546 -1.93 56.58 -15.21
C PHE A 546 -3.19 57.26 -14.68
N PRO A 547 -4.39 56.77 -15.03
CA PRO A 547 -5.66 57.34 -14.58
C PRO A 547 -6.03 56.93 -13.13
N MET A 548 -5.08 56.43 -12.35
CA MET A 548 -5.23 55.78 -11.04
C MET A 548 -4.31 56.41 -10.02
N ASN A 549 -4.58 56.23 -8.72
CA ASN A 549 -3.72 56.73 -7.65
C ASN A 549 -2.44 55.91 -7.56
N VAL A 550 -1.32 56.50 -7.99
CA VAL A 550 -0.02 55.84 -8.00
C VAL A 550 0.58 55.81 -6.59
N VAL A 551 1.01 54.63 -6.16
CA VAL A 551 1.65 54.35 -4.87
C VAL A 551 3.16 54.29 -5.01
N GLU A 552 3.66 53.62 -6.05
CA GLU A 552 5.10 53.44 -6.27
C GLU A 552 5.38 53.41 -7.77
N ILE A 553 6.51 53.99 -8.19
CA ILE A 553 7.01 53.91 -9.56
C ILE A 553 8.44 53.40 -9.52
N ARG A 554 8.76 52.45 -10.39
CA ARG A 554 10.12 51.94 -10.60
C ARG A 554 10.54 52.06 -12.05
N GLN A 555 11.82 52.36 -12.28
CA GLN A 555 12.40 52.44 -13.62
C GLN A 555 13.72 51.66 -13.71
N PRO A 556 14.05 51.10 -14.88
CA PRO A 556 15.37 50.55 -15.14
C PRO A 556 16.46 51.63 -15.06
N ALA A 557 17.65 51.27 -14.55
CA ALA A 557 18.80 52.19 -14.54
C ALA A 557 19.44 52.41 -15.93
N ASN A 558 19.13 51.56 -16.91
CA ASN A 558 19.75 51.53 -18.25
C ASN A 558 18.98 52.33 -19.32
N GLN A 559 18.13 53.27 -18.92
CA GLN A 559 17.36 54.15 -19.81
C GLN A 559 17.40 55.60 -19.32
N PRO A 560 16.96 56.59 -20.13
CA PRO A 560 16.67 57.93 -19.63
C PRO A 560 15.66 57.88 -18.48
N GLN A 561 15.99 58.53 -17.36
CA GLN A 561 15.12 58.56 -16.19
C GLN A 561 13.99 59.57 -16.40
N GLY A 562 12.77 59.19 -16.02
CA GLY A 562 11.59 60.04 -16.10
C GLY A 562 11.32 60.74 -14.78
N GLU A 563 11.05 62.04 -14.83
CA GLU A 563 10.55 62.80 -13.68
C GLU A 563 9.02 62.69 -13.65
N PHE A 564 8.46 62.08 -12.60
CA PHE A 564 7.02 61.87 -12.46
C PHE A 564 6.40 62.92 -11.53
N LYS A 565 5.31 63.53 -11.99
CA LYS A 565 4.57 64.53 -11.23
C LYS A 565 3.08 64.20 -11.21
N ARG A 566 2.47 64.22 -10.03
CA ARG A 566 1.02 64.20 -9.86
C ARG A 566 0.49 65.63 -10.01
N VAL A 567 -0.52 65.79 -10.84
CA VAL A 567 -1.16 67.09 -11.08
C VAL A 567 -2.22 67.32 -10.00
N VAL A 568 -2.08 68.42 -9.27
CA VAL A 568 -3.02 68.85 -8.22
C VAL A 568 -3.81 70.05 -8.77
N GLU A 569 -5.13 69.92 -8.86
CA GLU A 569 -6.02 71.01 -9.33
C GLU A 569 -6.16 72.07 -8.21
N SER A 570 -6.08 73.36 -8.54
CA SER A 570 -6.18 74.47 -7.58
C SER A 570 -7.62 74.68 -7.07
N GLU A 571 -7.79 75.10 -5.80
CA GLU A 571 -9.07 75.23 -5.07
C GLU A 571 -10.18 76.09 -5.73
N ASP A 572 -9.91 76.84 -6.80
CA ASP A 572 -10.87 77.76 -7.46
C ASP A 572 -11.59 77.17 -8.71
N TYR A 573 -11.50 75.86 -8.98
CA TYR A 573 -12.21 75.23 -10.10
C TYR A 573 -13.43 74.40 -9.62
N GLU A 574 -14.64 74.82 -9.98
CA GLU A 574 -15.86 74.03 -9.79
C GLU A 574 -15.75 72.66 -10.47
N GLU A 575 -16.04 71.61 -9.71
CA GLU A 575 -16.11 70.21 -10.12
C GLU A 575 -16.99 70.03 -11.36
N LYS A 576 -16.40 70.11 -12.56
CA LYS A 576 -16.88 69.31 -13.68
C LYS A 576 -16.27 67.91 -13.53
N SER A 577 -16.92 67.13 -12.67
CA SER A 577 -16.84 65.68 -12.63
C SER A 577 -17.20 65.13 -14.03
N ASP A 578 -16.23 65.06 -14.93
CA ASP A 578 -16.31 64.20 -16.10
C ASP A 578 -15.40 62.99 -15.86
N GLY A 579 -16.01 61.94 -15.30
CA GLY A 579 -15.32 60.76 -14.76
C GLY A 579 -14.57 59.94 -15.80
N ALA A 580 -13.39 60.38 -16.23
CA ALA A 580 -12.50 59.64 -17.13
C ALA A 580 -11.12 59.34 -16.49
N MET A 581 -10.61 60.23 -15.63
CA MET A 581 -9.33 60.04 -14.94
C MET A 581 -9.51 60.34 -13.46
N HIS A 582 -9.21 59.37 -12.60
CA HIS A 582 -9.28 59.55 -11.14
C HIS A 582 -8.09 60.36 -10.61
N ALA A 583 -6.94 60.28 -11.29
CA ALA A 583 -5.79 61.14 -11.07
C ALA A 583 -5.10 61.45 -12.40
N LYS A 584 -4.52 62.66 -12.51
CA LYS A 584 -3.70 63.09 -13.66
C LYS A 584 -2.23 63.06 -13.28
N HIS A 585 -1.43 62.40 -14.11
CA HIS A 585 0.01 62.29 -13.94
C HIS A 585 0.72 62.85 -15.17
N GLN A 586 1.83 63.53 -14.95
CA GLN A 586 2.78 63.96 -15.97
C GLN A 586 4.09 63.20 -15.77
N VAL A 587 4.70 62.77 -16.87
CA VAL A 587 6.08 62.28 -16.86
C VAL A 587 6.89 63.03 -17.90
N ILE A 588 8.07 63.48 -17.49
CA ILE A 588 9.01 64.21 -18.32
C ILE A 588 10.26 63.34 -18.49
N PHE A 589 10.57 62.99 -19.73
CA PHE A 589 11.82 62.31 -20.07
C PHE A 589 12.78 63.27 -20.75
N ASP A 590 13.98 63.44 -20.18
CA ASP A 590 15.07 64.17 -20.83
C ASP A 590 15.77 63.26 -21.85
N LEU A 591 15.54 63.54 -23.14
CA LEU A 591 16.16 62.83 -24.26
C LEU A 591 17.31 63.62 -24.89
N SER A 592 17.90 64.59 -24.18
CA SER A 592 18.97 65.45 -24.71
C SER A 592 20.15 64.65 -25.29
N ASN A 593 20.50 63.54 -24.62
CA ASN A 593 21.57 62.64 -24.99
C ASN A 593 21.21 61.64 -26.10
N VAL A 594 19.96 61.61 -26.58
CA VAL A 594 19.50 60.72 -27.64
C VAL A 594 19.66 61.41 -29.01
N PRO A 595 20.36 60.80 -29.98
CA PRO A 595 20.45 61.28 -31.35
C PRO A 595 19.08 61.33 -32.04
N ILE A 596 18.92 62.31 -32.93
CA ILE A 596 17.71 62.40 -33.78
C ILE A 596 17.65 61.18 -34.70
N GLY A 597 16.46 60.60 -34.88
CA GLY A 597 16.23 59.40 -35.68
C GLY A 597 16.49 58.07 -34.97
N GLU A 598 17.09 58.07 -33.79
CA GLU A 598 17.33 56.85 -32.99
C GLU A 598 16.09 56.44 -32.19
N ARG A 599 15.91 55.13 -32.00
CA ARG A 599 14.80 54.58 -31.20
C ARG A 599 15.25 54.43 -29.76
N VAL A 600 14.49 55.00 -28.83
CA VAL A 600 14.68 54.83 -27.39
C VAL A 600 13.50 54.12 -26.77
N THR A 601 13.77 53.17 -25.89
CA THR A 601 12.74 52.47 -25.11
C THR A 601 12.67 53.09 -23.72
N LEU A 602 11.47 53.47 -23.31
CA LEU A 602 11.16 54.05 -22.01
C LEU A 602 10.24 53.07 -21.29
N GLN A 603 10.68 52.55 -20.14
CA GLN A 603 9.95 51.58 -19.34
C GLN A 603 9.68 52.11 -17.93
N ALA A 604 8.54 51.74 -17.38
CA ALA A 604 8.20 52.03 -15.98
C ALA A 604 7.29 50.93 -15.43
N MET A 605 7.49 50.57 -14.17
CA MET A 605 6.60 49.71 -13.40
C MET A 605 5.88 50.61 -12.40
N THR A 606 4.56 50.67 -12.51
CA THR A 606 3.72 51.56 -11.70
C THR A 606 2.76 50.72 -10.88
N THR A 607 2.83 50.85 -9.56
CA THR A 607 1.89 50.24 -8.63
C THR A 607 0.84 51.28 -8.25
N ALA A 608 -0.44 50.97 -8.42
CA ALA A 608 -1.53 51.90 -8.16
C ALA A 608 -2.73 51.22 -7.50
N THR A 609 -3.55 52.01 -6.79
CA THR A 609 -4.88 51.58 -6.32
C THR A 609 -5.92 51.87 -7.39
N VAL A 610 -6.90 50.97 -7.53
CA VAL A 610 -7.94 51.06 -8.58
C VAL A 610 -9.23 51.61 -7.97
N PRO A 611 -9.73 52.76 -8.45
CA PRO A 611 -10.96 53.35 -7.93
C PRO A 611 -12.19 52.49 -8.25
N LEU A 612 -13.24 52.63 -7.43
CA LEU A 612 -14.50 51.88 -7.59
C LEU A 612 -15.14 52.07 -8.98
N SER A 613 -14.97 53.25 -9.58
CA SER A 613 -15.46 53.58 -10.93
C SER A 613 -14.80 52.77 -12.05
N MET A 614 -13.66 52.14 -11.79
CA MET A 614 -12.88 51.35 -12.76
C MET A 614 -13.00 49.84 -12.53
N THR A 615 -14.05 49.40 -11.83
CA THR A 615 -14.32 47.97 -11.62
C THR A 615 -14.65 47.29 -12.94
N GLY A 616 -13.85 46.28 -13.33
CA GLY A 616 -14.08 45.53 -14.56
C GLY A 616 -13.71 46.30 -15.83
N GLN A 617 -12.96 47.41 -15.73
CA GLN A 617 -12.51 48.17 -16.89
C GLN A 617 -11.14 48.84 -16.64
N LEU A 618 -10.25 48.74 -17.63
CA LEU A 618 -8.96 49.44 -17.62
C LEU A 618 -8.76 50.20 -18.93
N PRO A 619 -8.81 51.54 -18.90
CA PRO A 619 -8.60 52.39 -20.06
C PRO A 619 -7.10 52.60 -20.32
N PHE A 620 -6.78 52.61 -21.61
CA PHE A 620 -5.46 52.95 -22.15
C PHE A 620 -5.60 54.24 -22.96
N PHE A 621 -4.94 55.31 -22.50
CA PHE A 621 -4.97 56.63 -23.14
C PHE A 621 -3.85 56.77 -24.16
N VAL A 622 -4.17 57.25 -25.36
CA VAL A 622 -3.22 57.45 -26.44
C VAL A 622 -3.03 58.95 -26.70
N ASN A 623 -1.94 59.51 -26.17
CA ASN A 623 -1.63 60.95 -26.26
C ASN A 623 -1.22 61.41 -27.66
N LYS A 624 -0.62 60.51 -28.44
CA LYS A 624 -0.16 60.79 -29.80
C LYS A 624 -0.35 59.57 -30.67
N ARG A 625 -0.57 59.77 -31.97
CA ARG A 625 -0.64 58.68 -32.94
C ARG A 625 0.56 57.74 -32.77
N THR A 626 0.26 56.48 -32.49
CA THR A 626 1.24 55.40 -32.26
C THR A 626 1.11 54.37 -33.39
N GLU A 627 2.18 53.67 -33.79
CA GLU A 627 2.08 52.64 -34.85
C GLU A 627 1.48 51.32 -34.33
N LEU A 628 1.80 50.93 -33.10
CA LEU A 628 1.31 49.71 -32.45
C LEU A 628 0.97 49.93 -30.98
N LEU A 629 -0.23 49.51 -30.58
CA LEU A 629 -0.67 49.46 -29.19
C LEU A 629 -0.89 48.01 -28.76
N THR A 630 -0.28 47.58 -27.66
CA THR A 630 -0.45 46.25 -27.06
C THR A 630 -0.88 46.38 -25.59
N SER A 631 -1.76 45.49 -25.14
CA SER A 631 -2.21 45.46 -23.76
C SER A 631 -2.47 44.03 -23.30
N TRP A 632 -2.03 43.74 -22.07
CA TRP A 632 -2.13 42.42 -21.45
C TRP A 632 -2.72 42.55 -20.04
N LEU A 633 -3.62 41.65 -19.66
CA LEU A 633 -4.25 41.61 -18.35
C LEU A 633 -4.10 40.21 -17.76
N LEU A 634 -3.40 40.08 -16.64
CA LEU A 634 -3.19 38.85 -15.88
C LEU A 634 -4.16 38.79 -14.71
N PHE A 635 -4.95 37.73 -14.61
CA PHE A 635 -5.99 37.56 -13.59
C PHE A 635 -5.56 36.61 -12.47
N PRO A 636 -6.06 36.80 -11.24
CA PRO A 636 -5.83 35.87 -10.12
C PRO A 636 -6.50 34.51 -10.35
N GLU A 637 -5.88 33.42 -9.87
CA GLU A 637 -6.41 32.06 -10.05
C GLU A 637 -7.79 31.82 -9.42
N ASN A 638 -8.11 32.55 -8.35
CA ASN A 638 -9.37 32.46 -7.62
C ASN A 638 -10.48 33.38 -8.16
N LEU A 639 -10.17 34.32 -9.07
CA LEU A 639 -11.16 35.22 -9.69
C LEU A 639 -10.88 35.37 -11.20
N PRO A 640 -11.10 34.31 -12.00
CA PRO A 640 -10.94 34.38 -13.46
C PRO A 640 -12.01 35.26 -14.10
N TYR A 641 -11.71 35.86 -15.27
CA TYR A 641 -12.74 36.53 -16.06
C TYR A 641 -13.67 35.51 -16.73
N SER A 642 -14.92 35.90 -16.92
CA SER A 642 -15.95 35.12 -17.62
C SER A 642 -16.12 35.54 -19.07
N THR A 643 -16.21 36.85 -19.33
CA THR A 643 -16.31 37.43 -20.68
C THR A 643 -15.58 38.76 -20.73
N TYR A 644 -15.15 39.18 -21.93
CA TYR A 644 -14.60 40.52 -22.14
C TYR A 644 -15.08 41.15 -23.44
N LYS A 645 -15.02 42.48 -23.50
CA LYS A 645 -15.32 43.31 -24.67
C LYS A 645 -14.29 44.40 -24.80
N LEU A 646 -13.87 44.62 -26.04
CA LEU A 646 -12.90 45.64 -26.41
C LEU A 646 -13.62 46.82 -27.07
N VAL A 647 -13.42 48.03 -26.54
CA VAL A 647 -14.09 49.24 -27.01
C VAL A 647 -13.12 50.40 -27.16
N ARG A 648 -13.47 51.37 -28.00
CA ARG A 648 -12.76 52.64 -28.15
C ARG A 648 -13.72 53.83 -28.18
N TYR A 649 -13.31 54.95 -27.61
CA TYR A 649 -14.07 56.21 -27.61
C TYR A 649 -13.16 57.44 -27.51
N PRO A 650 -13.59 58.62 -27.98
CA PRO A 650 -12.85 59.87 -27.82
C PRO A 650 -12.64 60.24 -26.34
N VAL A 651 -11.50 60.85 -26.00
CA VAL A 651 -11.17 61.28 -24.62
C VAL A 651 -12.22 62.26 -24.07
N ASP A 652 -12.80 63.11 -24.92
CA ASP A 652 -13.87 64.07 -24.57
C ASP A 652 -15.27 63.43 -24.45
N LYS A 653 -15.38 62.11 -24.65
CA LYS A 653 -16.64 61.33 -24.65
C LYS A 653 -17.71 61.89 -25.58
N SER A 654 -17.32 62.62 -26.62
CA SER A 654 -18.24 63.19 -27.62
C SER A 654 -19.09 62.11 -28.35
N THR A 655 -18.61 60.86 -28.39
CA THR A 655 -19.33 59.73 -28.98
C THR A 655 -19.34 58.52 -28.04
N PRO A 656 -20.40 57.68 -28.06
CA PRO A 656 -20.47 56.47 -27.24
C PRO A 656 -19.37 55.46 -27.60
N PRO A 657 -19.00 54.55 -26.68
CA PRO A 657 -18.02 53.49 -26.93
C PRO A 657 -18.37 52.62 -28.14
N ILE A 658 -17.42 52.47 -29.05
CA ILE A 658 -17.56 51.66 -30.26
C ILE A 658 -16.73 50.39 -30.09
N PRO A 659 -17.27 49.19 -30.39
CA PRO A 659 -16.49 47.96 -30.42
C PRO A 659 -15.26 48.08 -31.33
N MET A 660 -14.16 47.44 -30.95
CA MET A 660 -12.94 47.40 -31.77
C MET A 660 -12.57 45.97 -32.15
N ASP A 661 -12.06 45.82 -33.38
CA ASP A 661 -11.45 44.58 -33.85
C ASP A 661 -9.93 44.66 -33.62
N PRO A 662 -9.37 43.85 -32.71
CA PRO A 662 -7.95 43.85 -32.46
C PRO A 662 -7.20 43.08 -33.56
N ARG A 663 -5.91 43.40 -33.77
CA ARG A 663 -5.04 42.67 -34.70
C ARG A 663 -4.86 41.21 -34.26
N PHE A 664 -4.71 40.99 -32.96
CA PHE A 664 -4.85 39.69 -32.33
C PHE A 664 -5.56 39.86 -30.99
N ALA A 665 -6.27 38.81 -30.57
CA ALA A 665 -6.77 38.67 -29.21
C ALA A 665 -6.38 37.27 -28.71
N ILE A 666 -5.78 37.20 -27.53
CA ILE A 666 -5.48 35.96 -26.82
C ILE A 666 -6.49 35.84 -25.69
N ASP A 667 -7.22 34.72 -25.73
CA ASP A 667 -8.23 34.35 -24.74
C ASP A 667 -7.80 33.03 -24.09
N HIS A 668 -7.39 33.09 -22.82
CA HIS A 668 -6.94 31.89 -22.13
C HIS A 668 -8.16 31.05 -21.68
N PRO A 669 -8.19 29.73 -21.94
CA PRO A 669 -9.38 28.89 -21.70
C PRO A 669 -9.86 28.84 -20.25
N PHE A 670 -9.02 29.25 -19.30
CA PHE A 670 -9.34 29.29 -17.87
C PHE A 670 -9.56 30.71 -17.33
N GLY A 671 -9.69 31.73 -18.19
CA GLY A 671 -10.00 33.10 -17.78
C GLY A 671 -8.86 33.81 -17.02
N SER A 672 -7.60 33.40 -17.26
CA SER A 672 -6.44 33.88 -16.50
C SER A 672 -5.59 34.94 -17.20
N LEU A 673 -5.75 35.12 -18.52
CA LEU A 673 -4.97 36.07 -19.32
C LEU A 673 -5.81 36.59 -20.48
N ILE A 674 -5.85 37.91 -20.65
CA ILE A 674 -6.34 38.58 -21.86
C ILE A 674 -5.16 39.31 -22.49
N GLY A 675 -4.93 39.14 -23.79
CA GLY A 675 -3.97 39.94 -24.55
C GLY A 675 -4.62 40.49 -25.81
N TRP A 676 -4.39 41.76 -26.14
CA TRP A 676 -4.91 42.35 -27.37
C TRP A 676 -3.98 43.42 -27.95
N SER A 677 -4.12 43.68 -29.26
CA SER A 677 -3.35 44.73 -29.94
C SER A 677 -4.13 45.49 -31.00
N VAL A 678 -3.74 46.74 -31.24
CA VAL A 678 -4.34 47.64 -32.24
C VAL A 678 -3.23 48.26 -33.10
N ILE A 679 -3.40 48.21 -34.42
CA ILE A 679 -2.50 48.86 -35.37
C ILE A 679 -2.96 50.29 -35.60
N THR A 680 -2.04 51.24 -35.54
CA THR A 680 -2.26 52.67 -35.81
C THR A 680 -3.44 53.26 -35.03
N PRO A 681 -3.46 53.16 -33.68
CA PRO A 681 -4.48 53.83 -32.89
C PRO A 681 -4.60 55.32 -33.21
N LYS A 682 -5.83 55.83 -33.17
CA LYS A 682 -6.12 57.25 -33.40
C LYS A 682 -5.75 58.04 -32.16
N GLU A 683 -5.13 59.20 -32.38
CA GLU A 683 -4.82 60.18 -31.34
C GLU A 683 -6.11 60.72 -30.71
N GLY A 684 -6.07 61.02 -29.40
CA GLY A 684 -7.23 61.54 -28.67
C GLY A 684 -8.33 60.50 -28.42
N MET A 685 -8.03 59.21 -28.57
CA MET A 685 -8.93 58.11 -28.25
C MET A 685 -8.45 57.35 -27.01
N VAL A 686 -9.42 56.77 -26.30
CA VAL A 686 -9.23 55.79 -25.24
C VAL A 686 -9.53 54.40 -25.81
N TYR A 687 -8.66 53.44 -25.49
CA TYR A 687 -8.81 52.03 -25.81
C TYR A 687 -9.01 51.26 -24.52
N GLU A 688 -10.11 50.54 -24.38
CA GLU A 688 -10.54 49.98 -23.10
C GLU A 688 -10.94 48.51 -23.23
N CYS A 689 -10.47 47.70 -22.29
CA CYS A 689 -10.94 46.33 -22.10
C CYS A 689 -11.91 46.31 -20.92
N ARG A 690 -13.14 45.86 -21.19
CA ARG A 690 -14.18 45.65 -20.17
C ARG A 690 -14.38 44.17 -19.96
N TRP A 691 -14.35 43.70 -18.73
CA TRP A 691 -14.53 42.27 -18.41
C TRP A 691 -15.52 42.07 -17.27
N THR A 692 -16.05 40.86 -17.19
CA THR A 692 -16.85 40.36 -16.08
C THR A 692 -16.08 39.25 -15.38
N ASN A 693 -16.19 39.15 -14.05
CA ASN A 693 -15.68 38.00 -13.31
C ASN A 693 -16.75 36.90 -13.22
N GLN A 694 -16.37 35.67 -12.90
CA GLN A 694 -17.32 34.59 -12.62
C GLN A 694 -18.03 34.75 -11.28
#